data_AF-A0A2Z4G6S1-F1
#
_entry.id   AF-A0A2Z4G6S1-F1
#
_cell.length_a   1.000
_cell.length_b   1.000
_cell.length_c   1.000
_cell.angle_alpha   90.00
_cell.angle_beta   90.00
_cell.angle_gamma   90.00
#
_symmetry.space_group_name_H-M   'P 1'
#
loop_
_entity.id
_entity.type
_entity.pdbx_description
1 polymer ?
#
loop_
_entity_poly.entity_id
_entity_poly.type
_entity_poly.pdbx_seq_one_letter_code
_entity_poly.pdbx_strand_id
1 'polypeptide(L)'
;MEKIISKFNLKYPIQVSFTLSFLLILNDTLTILLSGSNVSDSSNIFFNILQTIIIDLAIGGIFILALAVPFILIKKISRLFSEIFLLTIGLIILLANLGLNKYFDTTHLSLGSDLFGYSLSDIIMVINTSTDFSIIGLLPFIVFPIVFVLLNHYMVFININRKAIVYSSFLSLVFLFIGKGLDAKIDTNLSYFLSDSLNYKLDNSQLASQTWDEEKAQYPLLHEINFEDDVLGQHLNLNRKKPNIVMVVVEGLGSDFTGDGAEYPGFTPYLDSLTKVSLYWSNFMSNTGRSFGALPSILGSAPFGEKGFLDIDDTPNHLSLISALKQNGYVTNYYEGGNSSFDNKLKYLNNEGIDFVLDDANFGPGYKKFAEEAGGFSWGYPDAEIYRKTLSLMQPSERSRLDVVLTISNHEPFNFPNRNEYQAKVERIKNDSNFSDSKKSIIDQHINVFSSLLYTDASLKEFMESYKNKADYENTIFIITGDHRLIPVPQKDVICRYHVPLIIFSPMQKLAQEFKGVSSHMDITPSIMTMLKNGYQATLPEEVPWLGQSLNPSTIFANDREIPLMQYKGGFKDFVFNDLYLAGDSFFKIEDNLSLSSLKVEKGKTLLKERYNNHRKLNAYVTTKNKIFPGNTNTGNSTKINFTTVQQQVIDEKTKGLNLSPEQIYFIARELAFEKNYEDALTLISYIENKSPLHFDALTLRGRIYGWNGEYEKAQKQLLFVINRAPLYSDAYSAILDLYWWNDKPSLAARLTKKIEENFANDKAFMIQTRVSMARFNSDELKAGLSAEEELLLENEFLSIMEQRNE
;
A
#
# COMPACT_ATOMS: atom_id res chain seq x y z
N MET A 1 40.95 28.16 22.42
CA MET A 1 39.68 27.44 22.67
C MET A 1 39.02 27.81 23.99
N GLU A 2 39.68 27.71 25.16
CA GLU A 2 39.09 28.12 26.45
C GLU A 2 38.60 29.58 26.48
N LYS A 3 39.39 30.49 25.90
CA LYS A 3 38.97 31.89 25.73
C LYS A 3 37.68 32.01 24.92
N ILE A 4 37.46 31.15 23.91
CA ILE A 4 36.24 31.14 23.07
C ILE A 4 35.07 30.54 23.84
N ILE A 5 35.25 29.35 24.45
CA ILE A 5 34.22 28.67 25.25
C ILE A 5 33.75 29.57 26.40
N SER A 6 34.68 30.27 27.05
CA SER A 6 34.37 31.21 28.13
C SER A 6 33.73 32.49 27.59
N LYS A 7 34.26 33.08 26.50
CA LYS A 7 33.72 34.32 25.91
C LYS A 7 32.28 34.17 25.43
N PHE A 8 31.94 33.01 24.85
CA PHE A 8 30.61 32.73 24.33
C PHE A 8 29.75 31.86 25.26
N ASN A 9 30.22 31.56 26.47
CA ASN A 9 29.53 30.72 27.44
C ASN A 9 29.03 29.37 26.87
N LEU A 10 29.81 28.73 26.01
CA LEU A 10 29.47 27.47 25.34
C LEU A 10 29.58 26.25 26.27
N LYS A 11 29.79 26.48 27.57
CA LYS A 11 29.91 25.45 28.59
C LYS A 11 28.70 24.51 28.65
N TYR A 12 27.49 25.08 28.58
CA TYR A 12 26.24 24.33 28.65
C TYR A 12 25.95 23.56 27.34
N PRO A 13 26.04 24.16 26.14
CA PRO A 13 25.93 23.43 24.87
C PRO A 13 26.85 22.20 24.76
N ILE A 14 28.11 22.32 25.19
CA ILE A 14 29.08 21.22 25.18
C ILE A 14 28.63 20.07 26.10
N GLN A 15 28.03 20.39 27.24
CA GLN A 15 27.52 19.39 28.20
C GLN A 15 26.29 18.65 27.64
N VAL A 16 25.34 19.40 27.04
CA VAL A 16 24.16 18.81 26.40
C VAL A 16 24.55 17.88 25.27
N SER A 17 25.48 18.32 24.40
CA SER A 17 26.02 17.50 23.33
C SER A 17 26.70 16.23 23.83
N PHE A 18 27.54 16.32 24.87
CA PHE A 18 28.18 15.13 25.44
C PHE A 18 27.16 14.13 25.97
N THR A 19 26.15 14.61 26.71
CA THR A 19 25.09 13.76 27.26
C THR A 19 24.26 13.12 26.14
N LEU A 20 23.97 13.87 25.08
CA LEU A 20 23.29 13.37 23.89
C LEU A 20 24.09 12.26 23.23
N SER A 21 25.35 12.51 22.86
CA SER A 21 26.22 11.49 22.25
C SER A 21 26.36 10.24 23.12
N PHE A 22 26.52 10.40 24.44
CA PHE A 22 26.61 9.26 25.35
C PHE A 22 25.36 8.37 25.30
N LEU A 23 24.16 8.98 25.30
CA LEU A 23 22.91 8.22 25.24
C LEU A 23 22.63 7.63 23.87
N LEU A 24 23.02 8.29 22.77
CA LEU A 24 22.96 7.72 21.42
C LEU A 24 23.83 6.46 21.34
N ILE A 25 25.10 6.56 21.77
CA ILE A 25 26.04 5.43 21.80
C ILE A 25 25.48 4.26 22.60
N LEU A 26 24.92 4.55 23.79
CA LEU A 26 24.35 3.52 24.63
C LEU A 26 23.18 2.81 23.93
N ASN A 27 22.27 3.57 23.32
CA ASN A 27 21.11 3.01 22.63
C ASN A 27 21.53 2.17 21.42
N ASP A 28 22.37 2.71 20.55
CA ASP A 28 22.81 2.03 19.32
C ASP A 28 23.66 0.79 19.64
N THR A 29 24.51 0.84 20.68
CA THR A 29 25.26 -0.34 21.14
C THR A 29 24.33 -1.43 21.68
N LEU A 30 23.30 -1.06 22.45
CA LEU A 30 22.30 -2.02 22.94
C LEU A 30 21.54 -2.66 21.77
N THR A 31 21.10 -1.85 20.80
CA THR A 31 20.49 -2.34 19.57
C THR A 31 21.39 -3.33 18.84
N ILE A 32 22.67 -3.02 18.63
CA ILE A 32 23.64 -3.95 17.98
C ILE A 32 23.80 -5.25 18.77
N LEU A 33 23.86 -5.18 20.11
CA LEU A 33 24.04 -6.37 20.94
C LEU A 33 22.79 -7.27 20.97
N LEU A 34 21.61 -6.68 20.91
CA LEU A 34 20.34 -7.41 20.90
C LEU A 34 20.04 -7.98 19.51
N SER A 35 20.18 -7.17 18.46
CA SER A 35 19.93 -7.57 17.06
C SER A 35 21.05 -8.43 16.45
N GLY A 36 22.30 -8.23 16.87
CA GLY A 36 23.49 -8.92 16.36
C GLY A 36 23.59 -10.41 16.73
N SER A 37 22.63 -10.94 17.50
CA SER A 37 22.47 -12.39 17.70
C SER A 37 21.87 -13.10 16.48
N ASN A 38 21.32 -12.35 15.50
CA ASN A 38 20.62 -12.89 14.33
C ASN A 38 21.29 -12.59 12.97
N VAL A 39 22.42 -11.87 12.92
CA VAL A 39 23.17 -11.60 11.68
C VAL A 39 24.43 -12.47 11.64
N SER A 40 24.58 -13.23 10.56
CA SER A 40 25.56 -14.32 10.34
C SER A 40 27.04 -13.92 10.32
N ASP A 41 27.43 -12.72 10.76
CA ASP A 41 28.81 -12.23 10.71
C ASP A 41 29.30 -11.75 12.09
N SER A 42 29.35 -12.70 13.03
CA SER A 42 29.85 -12.51 14.41
C SER A 42 31.32 -12.04 14.50
N SER A 43 32.08 -12.03 13.39
CA SER A 43 33.50 -11.64 13.37
C SER A 43 33.77 -10.13 13.44
N ASN A 44 32.77 -9.24 13.43
CA ASN A 44 32.99 -7.78 13.35
C ASN A 44 32.26 -6.92 14.40
N ILE A 45 31.62 -7.49 15.44
CA ILE A 45 30.85 -6.72 16.45
C ILE A 45 31.68 -5.58 17.08
N PHE A 46 32.96 -5.83 17.39
CA PHE A 46 33.85 -4.81 17.94
C PHE A 46 34.05 -3.61 16.99
N PHE A 47 34.25 -3.87 15.70
CA PHE A 47 34.41 -2.83 14.69
C PHE A 47 33.12 -2.03 14.51
N ASN A 48 31.96 -2.70 14.53
CA ASN A 48 30.66 -2.04 14.43
C ASN A 48 30.44 -1.08 15.61
N ILE A 49 30.69 -1.54 16.85
CA ILE A 49 30.56 -0.69 18.05
C ILE A 49 31.53 0.51 17.98
N LEU A 50 32.77 0.29 17.55
CA LEU A 50 33.75 1.38 17.41
C LEU A 50 33.28 2.44 16.41
N GLN A 51 32.72 2.02 15.28
CA GLN A 51 32.19 2.93 14.26
C GLN A 51 30.96 3.70 14.75
N THR A 52 30.01 3.03 15.43
CA THR A 52 28.87 3.67 16.10
C THR A 52 29.33 4.78 17.04
N ILE A 53 30.33 4.51 17.89
CA ILE A 53 30.91 5.52 18.80
C ILE A 53 31.42 6.74 18.02
N ILE A 54 32.12 6.52 16.92
CA ILE A 54 32.66 7.60 16.09
C ILE A 54 31.52 8.44 15.50
N ILE A 55 30.49 7.80 14.94
CA ILE A 55 29.34 8.46 14.31
C ILE A 55 28.58 9.31 15.32
N ASP A 56 28.22 8.75 16.47
CA ASP A 56 27.42 9.46 17.49
C ASP A 56 28.17 10.61 18.16
N LEU A 57 29.49 10.49 18.30
CA LEU A 57 30.35 11.61 18.71
C LEU A 57 30.39 12.73 17.67
N ALA A 58 30.35 12.37 16.37
CA ALA A 58 30.26 13.35 15.30
C ALA A 58 28.90 14.04 15.25
N ILE A 59 27.80 13.30 15.49
CA ILE A 59 26.44 13.87 15.64
C ILE A 59 26.43 14.90 16.78
N GLY A 60 27.04 14.58 17.93
CA GLY A 60 27.22 15.55 19.02
C GLY A 60 28.03 16.77 18.62
N GLY A 61 29.07 16.60 17.80
CA GLY A 61 29.86 17.70 17.24
C GLY A 61 29.02 18.62 16.34
N ILE A 62 28.25 18.03 15.42
CA ILE A 62 27.33 18.75 14.53
C ILE A 62 26.27 19.51 15.34
N PHE A 63 25.71 18.89 16.39
CA PHE A 63 24.75 19.52 17.30
C PHE A 63 25.32 20.82 17.91
N ILE A 64 26.57 20.80 18.39
CA ILE A 64 27.22 22.02 18.92
C ILE A 64 27.38 23.06 17.81
N LEU A 65 27.91 22.67 16.65
CA LEU A 65 28.19 23.60 15.56
C LEU A 65 26.92 24.28 15.03
N ALA A 66 25.84 23.51 14.84
CA ALA A 66 24.57 24.00 14.35
C ALA A 66 23.83 24.89 15.36
N LEU A 67 23.88 24.53 16.65
CA LEU A 67 23.05 25.20 17.67
C LEU A 67 23.80 26.24 18.51
N ALA A 68 25.12 26.36 18.39
CA ALA A 68 25.90 27.35 19.14
C ALA A 68 25.45 28.79 18.84
N VAL A 69 25.21 29.14 17.58
CA VAL A 69 24.77 30.49 17.19
C VAL A 69 23.33 30.76 17.66
N PRO A 70 22.32 29.91 17.37
CA PRO A 70 20.97 30.04 17.94
C PRO A 70 20.99 30.17 19.47
N PHE A 71 21.77 29.34 20.17
CA PHE A 71 21.90 29.40 21.61
C PHE A 71 22.41 30.75 22.10
N ILE A 72 23.50 31.27 21.50
CA ILE A 72 24.06 32.59 21.86
C ILE A 72 23.02 33.70 21.64
N LEU A 73 22.24 33.63 20.55
CA LEU A 73 21.21 34.63 20.24
C LEU A 73 20.04 34.57 21.24
N ILE A 74 19.49 33.39 21.50
CA ILE A 74 18.38 33.20 22.43
C ILE A 74 18.80 33.56 23.86
N LYS A 75 20.03 33.22 24.24
CA LYS A 75 20.57 33.53 25.57
C LYS A 75 20.62 35.02 25.87
N LYS A 76 20.78 35.88 24.84
CA LYS A 76 20.70 37.34 25.02
C LYS A 76 19.31 37.78 25.51
N ILE A 77 18.27 37.00 25.19
CA ILE A 77 16.89 37.23 25.64
C ILE A 77 16.68 36.60 27.01
N SER A 78 16.92 35.29 27.14
CA SER A 78 16.77 34.57 28.39
C SER A 78 17.70 33.36 28.45
N ARG A 79 18.46 33.27 29.55
CA ARG A 79 19.32 32.12 29.83
C ARG A 79 18.50 30.85 29.98
N LEU A 80 17.45 30.88 30.79
CA LEU A 80 16.58 29.72 31.02
C LEU A 80 15.99 29.22 29.70
N PHE A 81 15.50 30.14 28.86
CA PHE A 81 14.91 29.75 27.58
C PHE A 81 15.94 29.17 26.62
N SER A 82 17.17 29.68 26.60
CA SER A 82 18.26 29.10 25.79
C SER A 82 18.67 27.69 26.25
N GLU A 83 18.61 27.43 27.56
CA GLU A 83 18.92 26.12 28.14
C GLU A 83 17.79 25.12 27.83
N ILE A 84 16.53 25.52 28.03
CA ILE A 84 15.34 24.74 27.66
C ILE A 84 15.34 24.43 26.15
N PHE A 85 15.60 25.42 25.30
CA PHE A 85 15.68 25.22 23.85
C PHE A 85 16.66 24.11 23.47
N LEU A 86 17.87 24.11 24.02
CA LEU A 86 18.86 23.06 23.72
C LEU A 86 18.43 21.69 24.25
N LEU A 87 17.86 21.63 25.47
CA LEU A 87 17.35 20.39 26.03
C LEU A 87 16.23 19.82 25.17
N THR A 88 15.29 20.66 24.70
CA THR A 88 14.19 20.23 23.85
C THR A 88 14.69 19.67 22.53
N ILE A 89 15.63 20.36 21.83
CA ILE A 89 16.18 19.84 20.58
C ILE A 89 16.97 18.55 20.79
N GLY A 90 17.78 18.47 21.86
CA GLY A 90 18.51 17.24 22.20
C GLY A 90 17.57 16.08 22.52
N LEU A 91 16.46 16.35 23.22
CA LEU A 91 15.44 15.35 23.53
C LEU A 91 14.73 14.85 22.27
N ILE A 92 14.40 15.73 21.32
CA ILE A 92 13.80 15.35 20.03
C ILE A 92 14.74 14.42 19.27
N ILE A 93 16.03 14.73 19.19
CA ILE A 93 17.02 13.88 18.51
C ILE A 93 17.13 12.51 19.20
N LEU A 94 17.14 12.49 20.54
CA LEU A 94 17.20 11.24 21.30
C LEU A 94 15.95 10.37 21.09
N LEU A 95 14.77 10.97 21.14
CA LEU A 95 13.50 10.27 20.87
C LEU A 95 13.43 9.77 19.43
N ALA A 96 13.94 10.53 18.45
CA ALA A 96 14.04 10.09 17.08
C ALA A 96 14.96 8.87 16.94
N ASN A 97 16.15 8.89 17.56
CA ASN A 97 17.06 7.73 17.56
C ASN A 97 16.43 6.48 18.21
N LEU A 98 15.72 6.63 19.33
CA LEU A 98 14.97 5.54 19.96
C LEU A 98 13.90 4.96 19.03
N GLY A 99 13.12 5.83 18.36
CA GLY A 99 12.11 5.44 17.39
C GLY A 99 12.69 4.70 16.18
N LEU A 100 13.81 5.22 15.64
CA LEU A 100 14.51 4.62 14.50
C LEU A 100 15.10 3.24 14.85
N ASN A 101 15.67 3.09 16.04
CA ASN A 101 16.18 1.79 16.49
C ASN A 101 15.06 0.80 16.77
N LYS A 102 13.95 1.25 17.39
CA LYS A 102 12.77 0.38 17.57
C LYS A 102 12.21 -0.09 16.23
N TYR A 103 12.15 0.79 15.23
CA TYR A 103 11.78 0.42 13.87
C TYR A 103 12.75 -0.61 13.27
N PHE A 104 14.06 -0.40 13.42
CA PHE A 104 15.08 -1.34 12.96
C PHE A 104 14.99 -2.70 13.66
N ASP A 105 14.74 -2.72 14.97
CA ASP A 105 14.60 -3.95 15.74
C ASP A 105 13.40 -4.79 15.28
N THR A 106 12.31 -4.13 14.90
CA THR A 106 11.09 -4.81 14.42
C THR A 106 11.19 -5.21 12.93
N THR A 107 11.81 -4.38 12.09
CA THR A 107 11.80 -4.58 10.62
C THR A 107 13.11 -5.10 10.04
N HIS A 108 14.19 -5.08 10.83
CA HIS A 108 15.58 -5.30 10.42
C HIS A 108 16.10 -4.33 9.35
N LEU A 109 15.46 -3.15 9.24
CA LEU A 109 15.74 -2.17 8.21
C LEU A 109 15.81 -0.76 8.79
N SER A 110 16.73 0.05 8.28
CA SER A 110 16.87 1.44 8.70
C SER A 110 15.83 2.29 7.99
N LEU A 111 15.01 3.02 8.76
CA LEU A 111 14.04 3.97 8.24
C LEU A 111 14.76 5.21 7.69
N GLY A 112 14.41 5.64 6.47
CA GLY A 112 15.04 6.75 5.78
C GLY A 112 14.04 7.76 5.24
N SER A 113 14.32 8.27 4.03
CA SER A 113 13.47 9.22 3.31
C SER A 113 12.10 8.67 2.95
N ASP A 114 11.94 7.35 2.99
CA ASP A 114 10.69 6.65 2.75
C ASP A 114 9.58 7.08 3.73
N LEU A 115 9.94 7.54 4.94
CA LEU A 115 9.01 8.16 5.88
C LEU A 115 8.19 9.30 5.25
N PHE A 116 8.77 10.07 4.31
CA PHE A 116 8.09 11.20 3.65
C PHE A 116 7.12 10.76 2.55
N GLY A 117 7.17 9.49 2.15
CA GLY A 117 6.24 8.91 1.18
C GLY A 117 4.87 8.58 1.77
N TYR A 118 4.77 8.38 3.09
CA TYR A 118 3.54 7.98 3.77
C TYR A 118 2.71 9.19 4.24
N SER A 119 1.39 9.05 4.23
CA SER A 119 0.50 10.05 4.83
C SER A 119 0.46 9.92 6.36
N LEU A 120 0.09 10.98 7.07
CA LEU A 120 -0.07 10.92 8.52
C LEU A 120 -1.13 9.90 8.94
N SER A 121 -2.21 9.75 8.16
CA SER A 121 -3.24 8.75 8.40
C SER A 121 -2.71 7.33 8.28
N ASP A 122 -1.88 7.03 7.27
CA ASP A 122 -1.29 5.69 7.09
C ASP A 122 -0.35 5.38 8.26
N ILE A 123 0.50 6.35 8.64
CA ILE A 123 1.42 6.20 9.77
C ILE A 123 0.64 5.92 11.06
N ILE A 124 -0.41 6.69 11.35
CA ILE A 124 -1.24 6.49 12.55
C ILE A 124 -1.92 5.12 12.52
N MET A 125 -2.43 4.68 11.36
CA MET A 125 -3.05 3.37 11.22
C MET A 125 -2.05 2.23 11.48
N VAL A 126 -0.84 2.32 10.92
CA VAL A 126 0.23 1.33 11.14
C VAL A 126 0.69 1.32 12.60
N ILE A 127 0.82 2.48 13.24
CA ILE A 127 1.19 2.55 14.66
C ILE A 127 0.11 1.89 15.53
N ASN A 128 -1.16 2.22 15.32
CA ASN A 128 -2.26 1.67 16.12
C ASN A 128 -2.44 0.15 15.95
N THR A 129 -1.90 -0.43 14.88
CA THR A 129 -1.99 -1.87 14.59
C THR A 129 -0.77 -2.67 15.03
N SER A 130 0.34 -2.01 15.32
CA SER A 130 1.55 -2.69 15.80
C SER A 130 1.36 -3.21 17.24
N THR A 131 1.44 -4.53 17.41
CA THR A 131 1.26 -5.21 18.71
C THR A 131 2.44 -5.03 19.67
N ASP A 132 3.45 -4.28 19.26
CA ASP A 132 4.76 -4.20 19.91
C ASP A 132 4.84 -3.16 21.05
N PHE A 133 3.73 -2.49 21.37
CA PHE A 133 3.62 -1.56 22.51
C PHE A 133 3.47 -2.27 23.87
N SER A 134 4.31 -3.27 24.12
CA SER A 134 4.45 -3.77 25.49
C SER A 134 4.94 -2.66 26.41
N ILE A 135 4.51 -2.66 27.67
CA ILE A 135 5.01 -1.71 28.69
C ILE A 135 6.54 -1.70 28.71
N ILE A 136 7.16 -2.87 28.52
CA ILE A 136 8.62 -3.04 28.45
C ILE A 136 9.21 -2.33 27.24
N GLY A 137 8.59 -2.46 26.05
CA GLY A 137 9.01 -1.78 24.83
C GLY A 137 8.91 -0.24 24.90
N LEU A 138 8.04 0.29 25.76
CA LEU A 138 7.89 1.73 25.99
C LEU A 138 8.86 2.28 27.05
N LEU A 139 9.50 1.43 27.87
CA LEU A 139 10.42 1.89 28.92
C LEU A 139 11.56 2.78 28.40
N PRO A 140 12.25 2.47 27.27
CA PRO A 140 13.31 3.33 26.76
C PRO A 140 12.83 4.76 26.46
N PHE A 141 11.61 4.92 25.93
CA PHE A 141 11.00 6.22 25.63
C PHE A 141 10.63 7.05 26.87
N ILE A 142 10.68 6.47 28.07
CA ILE A 142 10.47 7.16 29.35
C ILE A 142 11.81 7.36 30.05
N VAL A 143 12.62 6.32 30.14
CA VAL A 143 13.87 6.29 30.91
C VAL A 143 14.92 7.21 30.28
N PHE A 144 15.16 7.12 28.97
CA PHE A 144 16.20 7.91 28.29
C PHE A 144 15.95 9.42 28.38
N PRO A 145 14.72 9.93 28.16
CA PRO A 145 14.37 11.33 28.42
C PRO A 145 14.65 11.79 29.85
N ILE A 146 14.25 11.01 30.85
CA ILE A 146 14.46 11.34 32.26
C ILE A 146 15.95 11.39 32.55
N VAL A 147 16.71 10.36 32.14
CA VAL A 147 18.16 10.30 32.31
C VAL A 147 18.85 11.46 31.60
N PHE A 148 18.43 11.82 30.39
CA PHE A 148 18.98 12.97 29.64
C PHE A 148 18.81 14.29 30.38
N VAL A 149 17.62 14.54 30.95
CA VAL A 149 17.34 15.75 31.73
C VAL A 149 18.12 15.74 33.05
N LEU A 150 18.12 14.62 33.78
CA LEU A 150 18.83 14.50 35.05
C LEU A 150 20.34 14.65 34.87
N LEU A 151 20.95 13.99 33.88
CA LEU A 151 22.37 14.13 33.58
C LEU A 151 22.70 15.60 33.26
N ASN A 152 21.90 16.29 32.46
CA ASN A 152 22.17 17.70 32.17
C ASN A 152 21.93 18.65 33.36
N HIS A 153 21.05 18.28 34.30
CA HIS A 153 20.84 19.02 35.54
C HIS A 153 22.02 18.83 36.52
N TYR A 154 22.48 17.60 36.73
CA TYR A 154 23.48 17.26 37.74
C TYR A 154 24.94 17.28 37.23
N MET A 155 25.20 17.11 35.93
CA MET A 155 26.56 17.17 35.36
C MET A 155 27.17 18.58 35.40
N VAL A 156 26.40 19.61 35.78
CA VAL A 156 26.94 20.95 36.11
C VAL A 156 28.00 20.87 37.23
N PHE A 157 27.93 19.83 38.07
CA PHE A 157 28.82 19.62 39.22
C PHE A 157 30.02 18.71 38.95
N ILE A 158 30.12 18.08 37.77
CA ILE A 158 31.22 17.17 37.41
C ILE A 158 32.26 17.92 36.55
N ASN A 159 33.53 17.90 36.96
CA ASN A 159 34.60 18.63 36.28
C ASN A 159 35.09 17.89 35.02
N ILE A 160 34.28 17.90 33.97
CA ILE A 160 34.58 17.21 32.71
C ILE A 160 35.58 18.02 31.87
N ASN A 161 36.55 17.34 31.25
CA ASN A 161 37.50 17.96 30.33
C ASN A 161 36.82 18.33 29.01
N ARG A 162 36.26 19.54 28.96
CA ARG A 162 35.55 20.09 27.80
C ARG A 162 36.41 20.17 26.53
N LYS A 163 37.74 20.27 26.67
CA LYS A 163 38.66 20.24 25.52
C LYS A 163 38.65 18.86 24.89
N ALA A 164 38.70 17.81 25.70
CA ALA A 164 38.66 16.43 25.22
C ALA A 164 37.39 16.15 24.41
N ILE A 165 36.22 16.62 24.88
CA ILE A 165 34.94 16.47 24.15
C ILE A 165 34.98 17.17 22.79
N VAL A 166 35.40 18.44 22.76
CA VAL A 166 35.46 19.20 21.50
C VAL A 166 36.46 18.57 20.52
N TYR A 167 37.62 18.11 21.02
CA TYR A 167 38.61 17.44 20.19
C TYR A 167 38.14 16.07 19.72
N SER A 168 37.48 15.26 20.56
CA SER A 168 36.95 13.96 20.15
C SER A 168 35.86 14.11 19.11
N SER A 169 34.90 15.03 19.30
CA SER A 169 33.86 15.29 18.30
C SER A 169 34.43 15.83 16.99
N PHE A 170 35.43 16.71 17.04
CA PHE A 170 36.10 17.21 15.84
C PHE A 170 36.89 16.11 15.13
N LEU A 171 37.63 15.28 15.87
CA LEU A 171 38.38 14.16 15.31
C LEU A 171 37.45 13.12 14.70
N SER A 172 36.33 12.80 15.34
CA SER A 172 35.29 11.93 14.78
C SER A 172 34.71 12.49 13.49
N LEU A 173 34.44 13.81 13.42
CA LEU A 173 33.97 14.46 12.19
C LEU A 173 35.01 14.33 11.07
N VAL A 174 36.29 14.59 11.36
CA VAL A 174 37.39 14.41 10.39
C VAL A 174 37.50 12.96 9.95
N PHE A 175 37.37 12.00 10.87
CA PHE A 175 37.41 10.58 10.55
C PHE A 175 36.28 10.17 9.61
N LEU A 176 35.07 10.71 9.77
CA LEU A 176 33.96 10.46 8.83
C LEU A 176 34.24 10.99 7.42
N PHE A 177 34.88 12.17 7.31
CA PHE A 177 35.28 12.72 6.01
C PHE A 177 36.36 11.88 5.32
N ILE A 178 37.30 11.32 6.08
CA ILE A 178 38.36 10.44 5.55
C ILE A 178 37.80 9.04 5.24
N GLY A 179 36.94 8.50 6.11
CA GLY A 179 36.33 7.18 6.01
C GLY A 179 35.42 7.01 4.79
N LYS A 180 34.81 8.10 4.28
CA LYS A 180 34.11 8.09 2.98
C LYS A 180 34.98 7.62 1.80
N GLY A 181 36.31 7.66 1.91
CA GLY A 181 37.24 7.15 0.91
C GLY A 181 37.60 5.66 1.05
N LEU A 182 37.09 4.95 2.06
CA LEU A 182 37.49 3.59 2.42
C LEU A 182 36.37 2.53 2.25
N ASP A 183 35.27 2.86 1.54
CA ASP A 183 34.11 1.97 1.28
C ASP A 183 33.46 1.31 2.51
N ALA A 184 33.78 1.76 3.74
CA ALA A 184 33.15 1.29 4.96
C ALA A 184 31.77 1.94 5.13
N LYS A 185 30.71 1.27 4.64
CA LYS A 185 29.31 1.67 4.86
C LYS A 185 28.75 0.93 6.08
N ILE A 186 28.89 1.52 7.26
CA ILE A 186 28.05 1.21 8.42
C ILE A 186 27.58 2.53 8.97
N ASP A 187 26.28 2.79 8.83
CA ASP A 187 25.59 3.96 9.37
C ASP A 187 24.84 3.55 10.63
N THR A 188 24.77 4.43 11.64
CA THR A 188 23.75 4.26 12.70
C THR A 188 22.38 4.60 12.12
N ASN A 189 21.29 4.11 12.70
CA ASN A 189 19.95 4.38 12.13
C ASN A 189 19.65 5.88 12.04
N LEU A 190 20.13 6.68 13.00
CA LEU A 190 20.01 8.13 12.96
C LEU A 190 20.89 8.76 11.85
N SER A 191 22.13 8.31 11.67
CA SER A 191 22.99 8.84 10.58
C SER A 191 22.46 8.45 9.20
N TYR A 192 21.96 7.21 9.05
CA TYR A 192 21.28 6.73 7.87
C TYR A 192 20.08 7.62 7.55
N PHE A 193 19.14 7.79 8.50
CA PHE A 193 17.94 8.60 8.30
C PHE A 193 18.28 10.03 7.84
N LEU A 194 19.25 10.67 8.48
CA LEU A 194 19.69 12.02 8.12
C LEU A 194 20.32 12.08 6.73
N SER A 195 21.22 11.14 6.41
CA SER A 195 21.92 11.12 5.12
C SER A 195 20.97 10.83 3.97
N ASP A 196 20.11 9.83 4.12
CA ASP A 196 19.13 9.43 3.12
C ASP A 196 18.06 10.51 2.90
N SER A 197 17.57 11.14 3.97
CA SER A 197 16.65 12.28 3.89
C SER A 197 17.26 13.49 3.16
N LEU A 198 18.55 13.76 3.37
CA LEU A 198 19.25 14.83 2.67
C LEU A 198 19.45 14.49 1.19
N ASN A 199 19.87 13.26 0.89
CA ASN A 199 20.04 12.78 -0.48
C ASN A 199 18.72 12.85 -1.24
N TYR A 200 17.62 12.38 -0.65
CA TYR A 200 16.28 12.49 -1.23
C TYR A 200 15.92 13.93 -1.64
N LYS A 201 16.16 14.92 -0.77
CA LYS A 201 15.89 16.33 -1.09
C LYS A 201 16.78 16.86 -2.20
N LEU A 202 18.06 16.52 -2.20
CA LEU A 202 19.00 16.92 -3.25
C LEU A 202 18.63 16.29 -4.59
N ASP A 203 18.32 15.00 -4.58
CA ASP A 203 17.89 14.22 -5.73
C ASP A 203 16.61 14.78 -6.36
N ASN A 204 15.60 15.06 -5.54
CA ASN A 204 14.35 15.66 -6.02
C ASN A 204 14.58 17.05 -6.62
N SER A 205 15.46 17.86 -6.00
CA SER A 205 15.86 19.15 -6.56
C SER A 205 16.58 19.00 -7.91
N GLN A 206 17.43 17.97 -8.06
CA GLN A 206 18.13 17.70 -9.32
C GLN A 206 17.17 17.18 -10.39
N LEU A 207 16.28 16.25 -10.06
CA LEU A 207 15.25 15.74 -10.97
C LEU A 207 14.33 16.87 -11.45
N ALA A 208 13.90 17.76 -10.56
CA ALA A 208 13.07 18.91 -10.92
C ALA A 208 13.78 19.88 -11.90
N SER A 209 15.11 19.93 -11.88
CA SER A 209 15.91 20.75 -12.80
C SER A 209 16.18 20.09 -14.16
N GLN A 210 15.99 18.77 -14.27
CA GLN A 210 16.20 18.02 -15.51
C GLN A 210 14.93 18.03 -16.35
N THR A 211 15.03 18.50 -17.59
CA THR A 211 13.91 18.54 -18.54
C THR A 211 13.98 17.35 -19.49
N TRP A 212 12.86 16.67 -19.69
CA TRP A 212 12.70 15.74 -20.82
C TRP A 212 12.64 16.56 -22.12
N ASP A 213 13.26 16.04 -23.17
CA ASP A 213 13.21 16.65 -24.49
C ASP A 213 11.87 16.33 -25.17
N GLU A 214 10.89 17.22 -24.99
CA GLU A 214 9.55 17.06 -25.57
C GLU A 214 9.54 17.08 -27.10
N GLU A 215 10.55 17.69 -27.73
CA GLU A 215 10.67 17.70 -29.20
C GLU A 215 11.01 16.30 -29.73
N LYS A 216 11.69 15.47 -28.92
CA LYS A 216 12.03 14.08 -29.28
C LYS A 216 10.83 13.15 -29.18
N ALA A 217 10.06 13.23 -28.09
CA ALA A 217 8.87 12.41 -27.89
C ALA A 217 7.98 13.01 -26.81
N GLN A 218 6.74 13.37 -27.18
CA GLN A 218 5.76 13.91 -26.24
C GLN A 218 5.19 12.84 -25.29
N TYR A 219 5.02 11.61 -25.77
CA TYR A 219 4.58 10.45 -24.99
C TYR A 219 5.64 9.35 -25.09
N PRO A 220 6.76 9.48 -24.35
CA PRO A 220 7.95 8.65 -24.52
C PRO A 220 7.79 7.18 -24.12
N LEU A 221 6.64 6.80 -23.54
CA LEU A 221 6.33 5.40 -23.22
C LEU A 221 5.57 4.67 -24.33
N LEU A 222 5.04 5.37 -25.34
CA LEU A 222 4.33 4.74 -26.43
C LEU A 222 5.28 3.91 -27.29
N HIS A 223 4.87 2.67 -27.55
CA HIS A 223 5.54 1.74 -28.45
C HIS A 223 4.53 0.71 -28.99
N GLU A 224 4.83 0.14 -30.14
CA GLU A 224 4.06 -0.97 -30.71
C GLU A 224 4.20 -2.24 -29.86
N ILE A 225 3.11 -2.99 -29.70
CA ILE A 225 3.16 -4.30 -29.04
C ILE A 225 3.76 -5.33 -29.98
N ASN A 226 4.75 -6.09 -29.53
CA ASN A 226 5.18 -7.30 -30.23
C ASN A 226 4.16 -8.43 -30.02
N PHE A 227 3.26 -8.62 -30.99
CA PHE A 227 2.25 -9.69 -30.94
C PHE A 227 2.81 -11.09 -31.27
N GLU A 228 4.06 -11.21 -31.70
CA GLU A 228 4.68 -12.52 -31.98
C GLU A 228 5.01 -13.29 -30.68
N ASP A 229 5.21 -12.57 -29.57
CA ASP A 229 5.58 -13.13 -28.26
C ASP A 229 4.36 -13.59 -27.44
N ASP A 230 3.41 -14.30 -28.05
CA ASP A 230 2.21 -14.81 -27.37
C ASP A 230 2.47 -16.07 -26.55
N VAL A 231 3.14 -15.89 -25.40
CA VAL A 231 3.52 -16.99 -24.51
C VAL A 231 2.29 -17.72 -23.98
N LEU A 232 1.25 -17.02 -23.53
CA LEU A 232 0.06 -17.67 -22.96
C LEU A 232 -0.73 -18.42 -24.04
N GLY A 233 -0.95 -17.83 -25.22
CA GLY A 233 -1.67 -18.48 -26.32
C GLY A 233 -0.94 -19.72 -26.87
N GLN A 234 0.40 -19.72 -26.82
CA GLN A 234 1.20 -20.89 -27.18
C GLN A 234 1.02 -22.07 -26.21
N HIS A 235 0.72 -21.80 -24.93
CA HIS A 235 0.63 -22.82 -23.88
C HIS A 235 -0.81 -23.20 -23.48
N LEU A 236 -1.82 -22.47 -23.97
CA LEU A 236 -3.23 -22.71 -23.68
C LEU A 236 -4.00 -23.20 -24.92
N ASN A 237 -4.93 -24.12 -24.72
CA ASN A 237 -5.92 -24.54 -25.72
C ASN A 237 -7.11 -23.58 -25.66
N LEU A 238 -6.94 -22.39 -26.26
CA LEU A 238 -7.96 -21.34 -26.23
C LEU A 238 -9.26 -21.76 -26.91
N ASN A 239 -10.37 -21.50 -26.23
CA ASN A 239 -11.73 -21.81 -26.67
C ASN A 239 -12.29 -20.71 -27.57
N ARG A 240 -13.49 -20.90 -28.16
CA ARG A 240 -14.19 -19.81 -28.89
C ARG A 240 -14.66 -18.67 -27.97
N LYS A 241 -15.03 -18.99 -26.73
CA LYS A 241 -15.44 -17.99 -25.72
C LYS A 241 -14.20 -17.46 -25.02
N LYS A 242 -14.09 -16.14 -24.87
CA LYS A 242 -13.01 -15.49 -24.12
C LYS A 242 -12.95 -16.04 -22.69
N PRO A 243 -11.77 -16.34 -22.12
CA PRO A 243 -11.66 -16.94 -20.81
C PRO A 243 -11.97 -15.93 -19.70
N ASN A 244 -12.44 -16.42 -18.56
CA ASN A 244 -12.37 -15.66 -17.32
C ASN A 244 -10.90 -15.59 -16.86
N ILE A 245 -10.54 -14.49 -16.21
CA ILE A 245 -9.23 -14.26 -15.63
C ILE A 245 -9.42 -14.04 -14.14
N VAL A 246 -8.83 -14.91 -13.32
CA VAL A 246 -8.86 -14.82 -11.86
C VAL A 246 -7.44 -14.58 -11.37
N MET A 247 -7.17 -13.39 -10.88
CA MET A 247 -5.89 -13.02 -10.28
C MET A 247 -6.00 -13.15 -8.76
N VAL A 248 -5.11 -13.92 -8.16
CA VAL A 248 -4.95 -14.01 -6.71
C VAL A 248 -3.61 -13.38 -6.35
N VAL A 249 -3.67 -12.22 -5.71
CA VAL A 249 -2.50 -11.50 -5.19
C VAL A 249 -2.36 -11.84 -3.71
N VAL A 250 -1.30 -12.58 -3.40
CA VAL A 250 -1.07 -13.16 -2.07
C VAL A 250 -0.17 -12.22 -1.25
N GLU A 251 -0.71 -11.65 -0.18
CA GLU A 251 0.01 -10.75 0.72
C GLU A 251 1.28 -11.41 1.24
N GLY A 252 2.41 -10.74 1.07
CA GLY A 252 3.71 -11.15 1.61
C GLY A 252 4.30 -12.44 1.02
N LEU A 253 3.68 -13.06 0.01
CA LEU A 253 4.16 -14.32 -0.54
C LEU A 253 5.45 -14.13 -1.35
N GLY A 254 6.58 -14.52 -0.76
CA GLY A 254 7.87 -14.58 -1.46
C GLY A 254 8.21 -15.97 -2.03
N SER A 255 9.11 -16.00 -3.01
CA SER A 255 9.64 -17.25 -3.58
C SER A 255 10.49 -18.06 -2.58
N ASP A 256 10.87 -17.46 -1.44
CA ASP A 256 11.57 -18.16 -0.36
C ASP A 256 10.75 -19.32 0.24
N PHE A 257 9.44 -19.33 0.03
CA PHE A 257 8.53 -20.31 0.62
C PHE A 257 7.95 -21.31 -0.39
N THR A 258 8.00 -20.99 -1.69
CA THR A 258 7.25 -21.70 -2.75
C THR A 258 8.14 -22.17 -3.88
N GLY A 259 7.97 -23.41 -4.31
CA GLY A 259 8.62 -23.98 -5.50
C GLY A 259 9.94 -24.69 -5.21
N ASP A 260 10.49 -25.34 -6.25
CA ASP A 260 11.78 -26.02 -6.13
C ASP A 260 12.89 -25.00 -5.94
N GLY A 261 13.66 -25.17 -4.85
CA GLY A 261 14.75 -24.23 -4.50
C GLY A 261 14.34 -23.12 -3.54
N ALA A 262 13.11 -23.14 -3.01
CA ALA A 262 12.70 -22.30 -1.89
C ALA A 262 13.67 -22.42 -0.70
N GLU A 263 13.91 -21.31 0.00
CA GLU A 263 14.80 -21.30 1.17
C GLU A 263 14.18 -22.01 2.38
N TYR A 264 12.86 -21.93 2.50
CA TYR A 264 12.02 -22.54 3.52
C TYR A 264 10.92 -23.39 2.85
N PRO A 265 11.26 -24.53 2.21
CA PRO A 265 10.29 -25.36 1.51
C PRO A 265 9.27 -26.00 2.47
N GLY A 266 8.09 -26.34 1.94
CA GLY A 266 7.05 -27.07 2.67
C GLY A 266 6.10 -26.22 3.51
N PHE A 267 6.30 -24.89 3.54
CA PHE A 267 5.39 -23.95 4.21
C PHE A 267 4.26 -23.43 3.30
N THR A 268 4.28 -23.78 2.01
CA THR A 268 3.17 -23.56 1.06
C THR A 268 2.88 -24.83 0.23
N PRO A 269 2.52 -25.96 0.88
CA PRO A 269 2.45 -27.26 0.22
C PRO A 269 1.45 -27.34 -0.96
N TYR A 270 0.35 -26.57 -0.93
CA TYR A 270 -0.56 -26.51 -2.07
C TYR A 270 0.06 -25.77 -3.25
N LEU A 271 0.62 -24.57 -3.02
CA LEU A 271 1.34 -23.83 -4.05
C LEU A 271 2.50 -24.64 -4.63
N ASP A 272 3.28 -25.32 -3.79
CA ASP A 272 4.34 -26.26 -4.21
C ASP A 272 3.80 -27.30 -5.19
N SER A 273 2.67 -27.93 -4.87
CA SER A 273 2.01 -28.90 -5.76
C SER A 273 1.50 -28.26 -7.05
N LEU A 274 1.02 -27.02 -6.96
CA LEU A 274 0.46 -26.28 -8.08
C LEU A 274 1.55 -25.90 -9.09
N THR A 275 2.76 -25.57 -8.65
CA THR A 275 3.91 -25.30 -9.55
C THR A 275 4.18 -26.46 -10.52
N LYS A 276 3.92 -27.71 -10.10
CA LYS A 276 4.20 -28.92 -10.90
C LYS A 276 3.21 -29.17 -12.04
N VAL A 277 2.04 -28.53 -11.98
CA VAL A 277 0.95 -28.73 -12.94
C VAL A 277 0.59 -27.44 -13.69
N SER A 278 1.34 -26.37 -13.48
CA SER A 278 1.07 -25.02 -14.00
C SER A 278 2.15 -24.54 -14.96
N LEU A 279 1.95 -23.36 -15.54
CA LEU A 279 3.02 -22.53 -16.07
C LEU A 279 3.63 -21.75 -14.90
N TYR A 280 4.90 -21.96 -14.59
CA TYR A 280 5.55 -21.42 -13.38
C TYR A 280 6.80 -20.64 -13.75
N TRP A 281 6.89 -19.37 -13.35
CA TRP A 281 8.11 -18.57 -13.44
C TRP A 281 8.80 -18.53 -12.08
N SER A 282 9.95 -19.20 -11.99
CA SER A 282 10.75 -19.26 -10.76
C SER A 282 11.52 -17.96 -10.50
N ASN A 283 11.85 -17.24 -11.57
CA ASN A 283 12.59 -15.98 -11.54
C ASN A 283 11.66 -14.79 -11.82
N PHE A 284 10.67 -14.60 -10.95
CA PHE A 284 9.68 -13.56 -11.10
C PHE A 284 9.81 -12.50 -9.99
N MET A 285 9.61 -11.24 -10.37
CA MET A 285 9.88 -10.08 -9.51
C MET A 285 8.63 -9.23 -9.28
N SER A 286 8.34 -8.91 -8.03
CA SER A 286 7.50 -7.77 -7.70
C SER A 286 8.24 -6.48 -8.02
N ASN A 287 7.52 -5.50 -8.54
CA ASN A 287 8.07 -4.17 -8.83
C ASN A 287 8.21 -3.30 -7.57
N THR A 288 7.60 -3.72 -6.45
CA THR A 288 7.68 -3.02 -5.17
C THR A 288 8.04 -3.94 -4.02
N GLY A 289 8.65 -3.36 -2.98
CA GLY A 289 8.99 -4.06 -1.75
C GLY A 289 7.87 -4.08 -0.69
N ARG A 290 6.70 -3.54 -1.03
CA ARG A 290 5.48 -3.38 -0.23
C ARG A 290 4.25 -3.35 -1.15
N SER A 291 3.05 -3.54 -0.60
CA SER A 291 1.79 -3.71 -1.36
C SER A 291 1.37 -2.49 -2.19
N PHE A 292 1.75 -1.27 -1.79
CA PHE A 292 1.29 0.00 -2.39
C PHE A 292 1.49 0.13 -3.91
N GLY A 293 2.45 -0.58 -4.51
CA GLY A 293 2.71 -0.53 -5.94
C GLY A 293 2.39 -1.81 -6.70
N ALA A 294 1.88 -2.86 -6.03
CA ALA A 294 1.59 -4.13 -6.67
C ALA A 294 0.47 -4.01 -7.71
N LEU A 295 -0.70 -3.47 -7.33
CA LEU A 295 -1.84 -3.29 -8.24
C LEU A 295 -1.50 -2.47 -9.51
N PRO A 296 -0.92 -1.26 -9.43
CA PRO A 296 -0.60 -0.49 -10.63
C PRO A 296 0.50 -1.12 -11.48
N SER A 297 1.39 -1.93 -10.89
CA SER A 297 2.38 -2.69 -11.66
C SER A 297 1.72 -3.86 -12.40
N ILE A 298 0.92 -4.68 -11.71
CA ILE A 298 0.24 -5.86 -12.26
C ILE A 298 -0.79 -5.47 -13.32
N LEU A 299 -1.66 -4.51 -12.99
CA LEU A 299 -2.83 -4.13 -13.78
C LEU A 299 -2.55 -2.96 -14.72
N GLY A 300 -1.57 -2.11 -14.43
CA GLY A 300 -1.28 -0.93 -15.24
C GLY A 300 -0.01 -1.04 -16.06
N SER A 301 0.93 -1.92 -15.68
CA SER A 301 2.32 -1.85 -16.14
C SER A 301 2.86 -0.41 -16.05
N ALA A 302 2.45 0.29 -14.99
CA ALA A 302 2.51 1.75 -14.89
C ALA A 302 3.84 2.22 -14.27
N PRO A 303 4.31 3.43 -14.58
CA PRO A 303 5.36 4.09 -13.80
C PRO A 303 4.90 4.33 -12.35
N PHE A 304 5.79 4.76 -11.46
CA PHE A 304 5.46 4.88 -10.03
C PHE A 304 5.24 6.32 -9.54
N GLY A 305 5.69 7.36 -10.26
CA GLY A 305 5.66 8.72 -9.73
C GLY A 305 6.61 8.90 -8.53
N GLU A 306 6.47 9.97 -7.74
CA GLU A 306 7.42 10.26 -6.65
C GLU A 306 7.22 9.34 -5.43
N LYS A 307 5.96 9.14 -5.02
CA LYS A 307 5.60 8.41 -3.80
C LYS A 307 5.02 7.01 -4.04
N GLY A 308 4.79 6.63 -5.30
CA GLY A 308 3.98 5.48 -5.68
C GLY A 308 2.80 5.92 -6.53
N PHE A 309 2.37 5.07 -7.48
CA PHE A 309 1.40 5.47 -8.50
C PHE A 309 0.02 5.80 -7.90
N LEU A 310 -0.37 5.03 -6.87
CA LEU A 310 -1.62 5.24 -6.13
C LEU A 310 -1.65 6.59 -5.39
N ASP A 311 -0.48 7.13 -5.04
CA ASP A 311 -0.31 8.39 -4.32
C ASP A 311 -0.08 9.59 -5.24
N ILE A 312 -0.26 9.43 -6.56
CA ILE A 312 -0.29 10.59 -7.45
C ILE A 312 -1.64 11.29 -7.28
N ASP A 313 -1.59 12.55 -6.84
CA ASP A 313 -2.79 13.38 -6.61
C ASP A 313 -3.67 13.42 -7.87
N ASP A 314 -3.04 13.77 -9.01
CA ASP A 314 -3.66 13.84 -10.32
C ASP A 314 -3.17 12.66 -11.18
N THR A 315 -3.80 11.51 -10.99
CA THR A 315 -3.45 10.27 -11.71
C THR A 315 -3.39 10.54 -13.22
N PRO A 316 -2.23 10.36 -13.87
CA PRO A 316 -2.08 10.60 -15.30
C PRO A 316 -2.96 9.65 -16.11
N ASN A 317 -3.38 10.10 -17.29
CA ASN A 317 -4.04 9.25 -18.25
C ASN A 317 -3.12 8.11 -18.68
N HIS A 318 -3.60 6.88 -18.56
CA HIS A 318 -2.85 5.66 -18.85
C HIS A 318 -3.80 4.55 -19.31
N LEU A 319 -3.21 3.46 -19.82
CA LEU A 319 -3.95 2.28 -20.28
C LEU A 319 -3.70 1.13 -19.30
N SER A 320 -4.72 0.71 -18.56
CA SER A 320 -4.65 -0.45 -17.68
C SER A 320 -5.34 -1.68 -18.30
N LEU A 321 -5.07 -2.83 -17.72
CA LEU A 321 -5.76 -4.09 -17.99
C LEU A 321 -7.27 -3.96 -17.72
N ILE A 322 -7.67 -3.28 -16.64
CA ILE A 322 -9.10 -3.07 -16.32
C ILE A 322 -9.77 -2.33 -17.47
N SER A 323 -9.22 -1.18 -17.88
CA SER A 323 -9.79 -0.37 -18.95
C SER A 323 -9.79 -1.09 -20.30
N ALA A 324 -8.68 -1.77 -20.64
CA ALA A 324 -8.57 -2.55 -21.86
C ALA A 324 -9.54 -3.74 -21.91
N LEU A 325 -9.71 -4.49 -20.81
CA LEU A 325 -10.63 -5.62 -20.76
C LEU A 325 -12.09 -5.17 -20.84
N LYS A 326 -12.46 -4.05 -20.19
CA LYS A 326 -13.80 -3.49 -20.28
C LYS A 326 -14.19 -3.13 -21.71
N GLN A 327 -13.28 -2.49 -22.46
CA GLN A 327 -13.48 -2.23 -23.89
C GLN A 327 -13.68 -3.51 -24.70
N ASN A 328 -13.14 -4.62 -24.21
CA ASN A 328 -13.27 -5.95 -24.80
C ASN A 328 -14.45 -6.78 -24.24
N GLY A 329 -15.36 -6.15 -23.50
CA GLY A 329 -16.62 -6.73 -23.04
C GLY A 329 -16.54 -7.49 -21.72
N TYR A 330 -15.44 -7.38 -20.99
CA TYR A 330 -15.30 -8.01 -19.68
C TYR A 330 -16.06 -7.26 -18.58
N VAL A 331 -16.49 -8.00 -17.56
CA VAL A 331 -16.85 -7.46 -16.24
C VAL A 331 -15.62 -7.50 -15.34
N THR A 332 -15.38 -6.45 -14.57
CA THR A 332 -14.16 -6.31 -13.75
C THR A 332 -14.50 -6.18 -12.27
N ASN A 333 -14.02 -7.11 -11.46
CA ASN A 333 -14.32 -7.20 -10.04
C ASN A 333 -13.03 -7.22 -9.23
N TYR A 334 -13.04 -6.55 -8.09
CA TYR A 334 -11.97 -6.58 -7.12
C TYR A 334 -12.51 -7.01 -5.75
N TYR A 335 -11.77 -7.87 -5.05
CA TYR A 335 -12.15 -8.45 -3.78
C TYR A 335 -11.00 -8.33 -2.77
N GLU A 336 -11.25 -7.71 -1.63
CA GLU A 336 -10.34 -7.73 -0.48
C GLU A 336 -11.11 -7.86 0.84
N GLY A 337 -10.41 -8.31 1.88
CA GLY A 337 -10.98 -8.40 3.23
C GLY A 337 -10.82 -7.13 4.06
N GLY A 338 -9.92 -6.23 3.66
CA GLY A 338 -9.56 -5.01 4.39
C GLY A 338 -10.26 -3.75 3.86
N ASN A 339 -9.84 -2.60 4.37
CA ASN A 339 -10.36 -1.30 3.92
C ASN A 339 -9.73 -0.93 2.57
N SER A 340 -10.56 -0.81 1.53
CA SER A 340 -10.11 -0.49 0.19
C SER A 340 -9.62 0.94 -0.01
N SER A 341 -9.97 1.86 0.89
CA SER A 341 -9.46 3.23 0.87
C SER A 341 -8.03 3.33 1.40
N PHE A 342 -7.56 2.35 2.20
CA PHE A 342 -6.18 2.28 2.64
C PHE A 342 -5.23 2.23 1.44
N ASP A 343 -4.14 3.00 1.48
CA ASP A 343 -3.17 3.13 0.38
C ASP A 343 -3.77 3.58 -0.97
N ASN A 344 -4.89 4.31 -0.95
CA ASN A 344 -5.54 4.88 -2.14
C ASN A 344 -5.96 3.84 -3.20
N LYS A 345 -6.09 2.54 -2.84
CA LYS A 345 -6.48 1.48 -3.78
C LYS A 345 -7.85 1.74 -4.41
N LEU A 346 -8.84 2.13 -3.62
CA LEU A 346 -10.19 2.43 -4.09
C LEU A 346 -10.21 3.60 -5.09
N LYS A 347 -9.39 4.64 -4.87
CA LYS A 347 -9.23 5.76 -5.80
C LYS A 347 -8.74 5.24 -7.15
N TYR A 348 -7.67 4.45 -7.17
CA TYR A 348 -7.11 3.87 -8.38
C TYR A 348 -8.11 2.95 -9.10
N LEU A 349 -8.70 1.98 -8.40
CA LEU A 349 -9.65 1.03 -8.99
C LEU A 349 -10.84 1.75 -9.65
N ASN A 350 -11.35 2.81 -9.02
CA ASN A 350 -12.41 3.62 -9.62
C ASN A 350 -11.92 4.44 -10.81
N ASN A 351 -10.69 4.97 -10.77
CA ASN A 351 -10.11 5.68 -11.90
C ASN A 351 -9.96 4.76 -13.13
N GLU A 352 -9.58 3.50 -12.91
CA GLU A 352 -9.51 2.47 -13.96
C GLU A 352 -10.90 2.01 -14.44
N GLY A 353 -11.95 2.38 -13.70
CA GLY A 353 -13.32 2.06 -14.03
C GLY A 353 -13.74 0.65 -13.62
N ILE A 354 -13.18 0.06 -12.54
CA ILE A 354 -13.62 -1.23 -12.00
C ILE A 354 -15.15 -1.29 -11.88
N ASP A 355 -15.79 -2.42 -12.19
CA ASP A 355 -17.26 -2.55 -12.08
C ASP A 355 -17.73 -2.76 -10.64
N PHE A 356 -16.98 -3.56 -9.87
CA PHE A 356 -17.35 -3.95 -8.52
C PHE A 356 -16.12 -4.05 -7.60
N VAL A 357 -16.30 -3.65 -6.34
CA VAL A 357 -15.32 -3.76 -5.25
C VAL A 357 -16.01 -4.38 -4.05
N LEU A 358 -15.48 -5.48 -3.54
CA LEU A 358 -15.78 -5.99 -2.20
C LEU A 358 -14.65 -5.57 -1.25
N ASP A 359 -15.02 -4.96 -0.13
CA ASP A 359 -14.13 -4.60 0.98
C ASP A 359 -14.80 -4.93 2.33
N ASP A 360 -14.11 -4.61 3.42
CA ASP A 360 -14.50 -4.98 4.79
C ASP A 360 -15.88 -4.46 5.24
N ALA A 361 -16.44 -3.45 4.56
CA ALA A 361 -17.77 -2.92 4.81
C ALA A 361 -18.90 -3.82 4.26
N ASN A 362 -18.61 -4.72 3.30
CA ASN A 362 -19.61 -5.35 2.45
C ASN A 362 -19.70 -6.89 2.57
N PHE A 363 -19.11 -7.49 3.61
CA PHE A 363 -19.17 -8.95 3.83
C PHE A 363 -20.53 -9.46 4.32
N GLY A 364 -21.25 -8.67 5.12
CA GLY A 364 -22.56 -9.04 5.66
C GLY A 364 -22.51 -10.16 6.72
N PRO A 365 -23.67 -10.65 7.14
CA PRO A 365 -23.76 -11.63 8.22
C PRO A 365 -23.16 -12.99 7.83
N GLY A 366 -22.60 -13.67 8.83
CA GLY A 366 -22.08 -15.04 8.68
C GLY A 366 -20.60 -15.12 8.33
N TYR A 367 -19.91 -14.00 8.14
CA TYR A 367 -18.45 -13.90 7.96
C TYR A 367 -17.81 -13.36 9.25
N LYS A 368 -16.57 -13.76 9.56
CA LYS A 368 -15.87 -13.35 10.79
C LYS A 368 -14.61 -12.55 10.48
N LYS A 369 -14.53 -11.32 10.98
CA LYS A 369 -13.31 -10.51 10.95
C LYS A 369 -12.23 -11.10 11.85
N PHE A 370 -10.98 -10.67 11.68
CA PHE A 370 -9.95 -10.82 12.70
C PHE A 370 -10.44 -10.23 14.02
N ALA A 371 -9.98 -10.80 15.13
CA ALA A 371 -10.21 -10.20 16.44
C ALA A 371 -9.68 -8.76 16.44
N GLU A 372 -10.42 -7.86 17.09
CA GLU A 372 -10.00 -6.47 17.22
C GLU A 372 -8.70 -6.38 18.04
N GLU A 373 -7.77 -5.57 17.55
CA GLU A 373 -6.54 -5.22 18.24
C GLU A 373 -6.80 -4.17 19.33
N ALA A 374 -5.77 -3.83 20.11
CA ALA A 374 -5.86 -2.80 21.14
C ALA A 374 -6.32 -1.46 20.52
N GLY A 375 -7.53 -1.01 20.86
CA GLY A 375 -8.14 0.19 20.28
C GLY A 375 -9.31 -0.05 19.33
N GLY A 376 -9.77 -1.31 19.16
CA GLY A 376 -10.97 -1.65 18.40
C GLY A 376 -10.77 -1.73 16.88
N PHE A 377 -9.52 -1.66 16.41
CA PHE A 377 -9.19 -1.78 14.99
C PHE A 377 -9.08 -3.24 14.55
N SER A 378 -9.47 -3.55 13.31
CA SER A 378 -9.27 -4.86 12.68
C SER A 378 -8.82 -4.68 11.23
N TRP A 379 -7.85 -5.47 10.79
CA TRP A 379 -7.43 -5.54 9.38
C TRP A 379 -8.51 -6.10 8.45
N GLY A 380 -9.66 -6.53 8.98
CA GLY A 380 -10.80 -6.99 8.21
C GLY A 380 -10.96 -8.50 8.27
N TYR A 381 -11.15 -9.16 7.12
CA TYR A 381 -11.48 -10.58 7.05
C TYR A 381 -10.28 -11.45 6.65
N PRO A 382 -10.12 -12.65 7.25
CA PRO A 382 -9.07 -13.59 6.89
C PRO A 382 -9.32 -14.23 5.52
N ASP A 383 -8.27 -14.82 4.94
CA ASP A 383 -8.25 -15.26 3.53
C ASP A 383 -9.35 -16.27 3.21
N ALA A 384 -9.62 -17.23 4.10
CA ALA A 384 -10.71 -18.18 3.91
C ALA A 384 -12.08 -17.50 3.79
N GLU A 385 -12.32 -16.42 4.54
CA GLU A 385 -13.56 -15.66 4.47
C GLU A 385 -13.63 -14.80 3.21
N ILE A 386 -12.51 -14.20 2.79
CA ILE A 386 -12.41 -13.48 1.51
C ILE A 386 -12.80 -14.42 0.37
N TYR A 387 -12.16 -15.59 0.28
CA TYR A 387 -12.43 -16.57 -0.77
C TYR A 387 -13.87 -17.09 -0.74
N ARG A 388 -14.40 -17.40 0.45
CA ARG A 388 -15.80 -17.83 0.61
C ARG A 388 -16.77 -16.76 0.15
N LYS A 389 -16.51 -15.50 0.48
CA LYS A 389 -17.35 -14.37 0.06
C LYS A 389 -17.26 -14.17 -1.44
N THR A 390 -16.07 -14.17 -2.02
CA THR A 390 -15.84 -14.09 -3.47
C THR A 390 -16.63 -15.17 -4.22
N LEU A 391 -16.52 -16.44 -3.80
CA LEU A 391 -17.27 -17.55 -4.40
C LEU A 391 -18.79 -17.40 -4.28
N SER A 392 -19.28 -16.81 -3.17
CA SER A 392 -20.72 -16.56 -2.98
C SER A 392 -21.27 -15.47 -3.91
N LEU A 393 -20.43 -14.51 -4.29
CA LEU A 393 -20.80 -13.39 -5.16
C LEU A 393 -20.68 -13.74 -6.65
N MET A 394 -19.93 -14.79 -6.99
CA MET A 394 -19.78 -15.25 -8.38
C MET A 394 -21.09 -15.86 -8.89
N GLN A 395 -21.77 -15.12 -9.75
CA GLN A 395 -22.97 -15.54 -10.48
C GLN A 395 -22.62 -16.02 -11.90
N PRO A 396 -23.40 -16.96 -12.48
CA PRO A 396 -23.28 -17.31 -13.88
C PRO A 396 -23.40 -16.06 -14.77
N SER A 397 -22.47 -15.88 -15.70
CA SER A 397 -22.43 -14.74 -16.61
C SER A 397 -22.07 -15.18 -18.02
N GLU A 398 -22.77 -14.60 -19.00
CA GLU A 398 -22.40 -14.74 -20.40
C GLU A 398 -21.13 -13.97 -20.75
N ARG A 399 -20.89 -12.84 -20.05
CA ARG A 399 -19.67 -12.03 -20.18
C ARG A 399 -18.53 -12.66 -19.40
N SER A 400 -17.34 -12.67 -20.01
CA SER A 400 -16.10 -13.03 -19.34
C SER A 400 -15.77 -12.00 -18.26
N ARG A 401 -15.04 -12.42 -17.23
CA ARG A 401 -14.69 -11.55 -16.10
C ARG A 401 -13.20 -11.50 -15.82
N LEU A 402 -12.77 -10.37 -15.27
CA LEU A 402 -11.54 -10.22 -14.51
C LEU A 402 -11.95 -10.16 -13.03
N ASP A 403 -11.49 -11.13 -12.25
CA ASP A 403 -11.63 -11.13 -10.79
C ASP A 403 -10.24 -10.95 -10.18
N VAL A 404 -10.00 -9.87 -9.45
CA VAL A 404 -8.76 -9.65 -8.69
C VAL A 404 -9.05 -9.86 -7.21
N VAL A 405 -8.36 -10.79 -6.57
CA VAL A 405 -8.50 -11.12 -5.15
C VAL A 405 -7.20 -10.78 -4.43
N LEU A 406 -7.25 -9.83 -3.49
CA LEU A 406 -6.13 -9.50 -2.61
C LEU A 406 -6.37 -10.11 -1.22
N THR A 407 -5.42 -10.94 -0.79
CA THR A 407 -5.42 -11.57 0.55
C THR A 407 -4.82 -10.65 1.61
N ILE A 408 -4.88 -11.03 2.90
CA ILE A 408 -4.39 -10.17 4.00
C ILE A 408 -3.85 -10.94 5.22
N SER A 409 -4.05 -12.26 5.30
CA SER A 409 -3.73 -13.02 6.53
C SER A 409 -2.23 -13.14 6.82
N ASN A 410 -1.40 -12.96 5.78
CA ASN A 410 0.05 -12.88 5.87
C ASN A 410 0.56 -11.47 6.20
N HIS A 411 -0.24 -10.65 6.88
CA HIS A 411 0.13 -9.31 7.33
C HIS A 411 0.35 -9.29 8.85
N GLU A 412 1.21 -8.38 9.34
CA GLU A 412 1.42 -8.15 10.78
C GLU A 412 0.10 -7.73 11.46
N PRO A 413 -0.27 -8.28 12.65
CA PRO A 413 0.51 -9.12 13.56
C PRO A 413 0.40 -10.64 13.35
N PHE A 414 0.06 -11.10 12.14
CA PHE A 414 -0.11 -12.51 11.80
C PHE A 414 -1.22 -13.18 12.63
N ASN A 415 -2.33 -12.46 12.77
CA ASN A 415 -3.53 -12.95 13.41
C ASN A 415 -4.38 -13.70 12.39
N PHE A 416 -4.84 -14.90 12.72
CA PHE A 416 -5.72 -15.71 11.85
C PHE A 416 -6.39 -16.84 12.67
N PRO A 417 -7.53 -17.38 12.20
CA PRO A 417 -8.24 -18.46 12.89
C PRO A 417 -7.39 -19.73 13.07
N ASN A 418 -7.62 -20.46 14.17
CA ASN A 418 -6.98 -21.75 14.46
C ASN A 418 -5.43 -21.72 14.53
N ARG A 419 -4.84 -20.59 14.92
CA ARG A 419 -3.38 -20.38 14.99
C ARG A 419 -2.59 -21.50 15.69
N ASN A 420 -3.08 -22.03 16.81
CA ASN A 420 -2.41 -23.13 17.53
C ASN A 420 -2.28 -24.41 16.70
N GLU A 421 -3.24 -24.70 15.83
CA GLU A 421 -3.18 -25.87 14.93
C GLU A 421 -2.08 -25.69 13.88
N TYR A 422 -1.99 -24.51 13.29
CA TYR A 422 -0.97 -24.19 12.30
C TYR A 422 0.43 -24.10 12.90
N GLN A 423 0.58 -23.58 14.12
CA GLN A 423 1.85 -23.65 14.87
C GLN A 423 2.30 -25.10 15.07
N ALA A 424 1.37 -26.00 15.43
CA ALA A 424 1.69 -27.42 15.53
C ALA A 424 2.03 -28.09 14.19
N LYS A 425 1.58 -27.54 13.04
CA LYS A 425 2.01 -27.97 11.70
C LYS A 425 3.41 -27.45 11.38
N VAL A 426 3.73 -26.20 11.74
CA VAL A 426 5.08 -25.64 11.60
C VAL A 426 6.10 -26.48 12.36
N GLU A 427 5.81 -26.85 13.60
CA GLU A 427 6.68 -27.72 14.41
C GLU A 427 6.95 -29.07 13.73
N ARG A 428 5.91 -29.69 13.14
CA ARG A 428 6.08 -30.95 12.40
C ARG A 428 6.97 -30.77 11.17
N ILE A 429 6.67 -29.79 10.32
CA ILE A 429 7.48 -29.50 9.11
C ILE A 429 8.94 -29.24 9.49
N LYS A 430 9.17 -28.42 10.52
CA LYS A 430 10.51 -28.09 11.03
C LYS A 430 11.28 -29.33 11.51
N ASN A 431 10.60 -30.25 12.19
CA ASN A 431 11.21 -31.46 12.74
C ASN A 431 11.43 -32.57 11.70
N ASP A 432 10.55 -32.68 10.70
CA ASP A 432 10.64 -33.67 9.62
C ASP A 432 11.61 -33.23 8.51
N SER A 433 11.97 -31.94 8.46
CA SER A 433 12.88 -31.36 7.46
C SER A 433 14.36 -31.38 7.88
N ASN A 434 15.25 -31.41 6.89
CA ASN A 434 16.70 -31.33 7.08
C ASN A 434 17.21 -29.87 7.22
N PHE A 435 16.45 -29.00 7.89
CA PHE A 435 16.86 -27.62 8.14
C PHE A 435 18.10 -27.57 9.04
N SER A 436 19.03 -26.64 8.77
CA SER A 436 20.12 -26.32 9.69
C SER A 436 19.58 -25.74 11.01
N ASP A 437 20.37 -25.83 12.08
CA ASP A 437 19.99 -25.28 13.39
C ASP A 437 19.68 -23.77 13.33
N SER A 438 20.42 -23.03 12.51
CA SER A 438 20.14 -21.60 12.27
C SER A 438 18.76 -21.37 11.66
N LYS A 439 18.38 -22.13 10.63
CA LYS A 439 17.05 -22.03 10.01
C LYS A 439 15.94 -22.46 10.98
N LYS A 440 16.17 -23.50 11.78
CA LYS A 440 15.22 -23.91 12.83
C LYS A 440 14.99 -22.79 13.85
N SER A 441 16.06 -22.12 14.29
CA SER A 441 15.95 -20.95 15.18
C SER A 441 15.16 -19.81 14.55
N ILE A 442 15.35 -19.52 13.25
CA ILE A 442 14.56 -18.50 12.53
C ILE A 442 13.09 -18.91 12.49
N ILE A 443 12.79 -20.17 12.17
CA ILE A 443 11.41 -20.70 12.17
C ILE A 443 10.76 -20.51 13.54
N ASP A 444 11.49 -20.79 14.63
CA ASP A 444 10.98 -20.65 16.00
C ASP A 444 10.69 -19.20 16.38
N GLN A 445 11.61 -18.29 16.04
CA GLN A 445 11.44 -16.85 16.28
C GLN A 445 10.27 -16.25 15.49
N HIS A 446 9.97 -16.80 14.31
CA HIS A 446 8.92 -16.31 13.41
C HIS A 446 7.78 -17.31 13.22
N ILE A 447 7.50 -18.17 14.21
CA ILE A 447 6.53 -19.27 14.08
C ILE A 447 5.14 -18.81 13.59
N ASN A 448 4.73 -17.59 13.94
CA ASN A 448 3.44 -17.02 13.53
C ASN A 448 3.38 -16.70 12.04
N VAL A 449 4.50 -16.25 11.46
CA VAL A 449 4.64 -15.99 10.03
C VAL A 449 4.55 -17.29 9.24
N PHE A 450 5.30 -18.32 9.66
CA PHE A 450 5.23 -19.64 9.02
C PHE A 450 3.85 -20.28 9.18
N SER A 451 3.16 -20.02 10.29
CA SER A 451 1.82 -20.52 10.52
C SER A 451 0.77 -19.79 9.66
N SER A 452 0.92 -18.48 9.43
CA SER A 452 0.04 -17.73 8.53
C SER A 452 0.22 -18.17 7.09
N LEU A 453 1.46 -18.44 6.64
CA LEU A 453 1.74 -18.97 5.31
C LEU A 453 0.98 -20.27 5.04
N LEU A 454 1.00 -21.21 5.99
CA LEU A 454 0.24 -22.46 5.90
C LEU A 454 -1.28 -22.24 5.90
N TYR A 455 -1.78 -21.25 6.64
CA TYR A 455 -3.21 -20.90 6.65
C TYR A 455 -3.65 -20.31 5.31
N THR A 456 -2.88 -19.37 4.77
CA THR A 456 -3.13 -18.75 3.46
C THR A 456 -3.06 -19.78 2.34
N ASP A 457 -2.06 -20.67 2.35
CA ASP A 457 -1.92 -21.76 1.38
C ASP A 457 -3.12 -22.74 1.43
N ALA A 458 -3.53 -23.14 2.64
CA ALA A 458 -4.71 -23.99 2.83
C ALA A 458 -6.02 -23.30 2.38
N SER A 459 -6.15 -22.00 2.64
CA SER A 459 -7.32 -21.21 2.23
C SER A 459 -7.40 -21.09 0.70
N LEU A 460 -6.27 -20.88 0.03
CA LEU A 460 -6.18 -20.88 -1.42
C LEU A 460 -6.51 -22.25 -2.02
N LYS A 461 -6.05 -23.33 -1.39
CA LYS A 461 -6.43 -24.70 -1.79
C LYS A 461 -7.95 -24.87 -1.77
N GLU A 462 -8.60 -24.51 -0.68
CA GLU A 462 -10.06 -24.61 -0.54
C GLU A 462 -10.80 -23.75 -1.58
N PHE A 463 -10.30 -22.53 -1.85
CA PHE A 463 -10.81 -21.66 -2.90
C PHE A 463 -10.77 -22.35 -4.27
N MET A 464 -9.60 -22.88 -4.65
CA MET A 464 -9.40 -23.53 -5.94
C MET A 464 -10.20 -24.82 -6.07
N GLU A 465 -10.29 -25.63 -5.01
CA GLU A 465 -11.12 -26.84 -4.98
C GLU A 465 -12.62 -26.50 -5.08
N SER A 466 -13.06 -25.45 -4.43
CA SER A 466 -14.46 -24.98 -4.51
C SER A 466 -14.78 -24.38 -5.88
N TYR A 467 -13.83 -23.65 -6.48
CA TYR A 467 -14.00 -23.04 -7.80
C TYR A 467 -14.21 -24.08 -8.90
N LYS A 468 -13.63 -25.29 -8.77
CA LYS A 468 -13.85 -26.41 -9.72
C LYS A 468 -15.33 -26.72 -9.97
N ASN A 469 -16.20 -26.39 -9.02
CA ASN A 469 -17.65 -26.61 -9.13
C ASN A 469 -18.39 -25.48 -9.86
N LYS A 470 -17.70 -24.42 -10.28
CA LYS A 470 -18.28 -23.31 -11.05
C LYS A 470 -18.41 -23.72 -12.52
N ALA A 471 -19.53 -23.33 -13.14
CA ALA A 471 -19.88 -23.72 -14.51
C ALA A 471 -18.87 -23.29 -15.58
N ASP A 472 -18.02 -22.30 -15.28
CA ASP A 472 -17.03 -21.74 -16.18
C ASP A 472 -15.58 -22.03 -15.77
N TYR A 473 -15.36 -22.94 -14.82
CA TYR A 473 -14.03 -23.40 -14.41
C TYR A 473 -13.16 -23.81 -15.61
N GLU A 474 -13.71 -24.62 -16.52
CA GLU A 474 -13.01 -25.13 -17.71
C GLU A 474 -12.51 -24.04 -18.66
N ASN A 475 -13.07 -22.83 -18.59
CA ASN A 475 -12.70 -21.68 -19.40
C ASN A 475 -12.17 -20.52 -18.54
N THR A 476 -11.37 -20.85 -17.52
CA THR A 476 -10.78 -19.88 -16.58
C THR A 476 -9.26 -20.00 -16.54
N ILE A 477 -8.59 -18.86 -16.50
CA ILE A 477 -7.14 -18.72 -16.28
C ILE A 477 -6.95 -18.14 -14.88
N PHE A 478 -6.22 -18.86 -14.04
CA PHE A 478 -5.82 -18.42 -12.70
C PHE A 478 -4.39 -17.91 -12.77
N ILE A 479 -4.16 -16.72 -12.22
CA ILE A 479 -2.84 -16.08 -12.12
C ILE A 479 -2.60 -15.82 -10.63
N ILE A 480 -1.61 -16.47 -10.06
CA ILE A 480 -1.32 -16.42 -8.62
C ILE A 480 0.09 -15.87 -8.45
N THR A 481 0.23 -14.77 -7.71
CA THR A 481 1.51 -14.14 -7.40
C THR A 481 1.50 -13.53 -6.02
N GLY A 482 2.68 -13.34 -5.42
CA GLY A 482 2.82 -12.48 -4.25
C GLY A 482 2.77 -11.01 -4.64
N ASP A 483 2.33 -10.12 -3.75
CA ASP A 483 2.46 -8.67 -3.96
C ASP A 483 3.90 -8.18 -3.70
N HIS A 484 4.54 -8.74 -2.68
CA HIS A 484 5.95 -8.62 -2.33
C HIS A 484 6.37 -9.77 -1.39
N ARG A 485 7.66 -9.88 -1.08
CA ARG A 485 8.16 -10.84 -0.09
C ARG A 485 8.00 -10.34 1.35
N LEU A 486 7.56 -11.20 2.26
CA LEU A 486 7.41 -10.94 3.70
C LEU A 486 8.67 -10.32 4.32
N ILE A 487 8.53 -9.26 5.12
CA ILE A 487 9.69 -8.54 5.70
C ILE A 487 10.22 -9.18 7.01
N PRO A 488 9.39 -9.63 7.97
CA PRO A 488 9.90 -10.04 9.28
C PRO A 488 10.88 -11.21 9.29
N VAL A 489 10.84 -12.09 8.27
CA VAL A 489 11.81 -13.18 8.12
C VAL A 489 13.12 -12.59 7.56
N PRO A 490 14.31 -12.96 8.05
CA PRO A 490 15.58 -12.46 7.48
C PRO A 490 15.68 -12.70 5.96
N GLN A 491 16.23 -11.71 5.23
CA GLN A 491 16.46 -11.77 3.78
C GLN A 491 17.85 -12.32 3.48
N LYS A 492 17.98 -13.18 2.44
CA LYS A 492 19.28 -13.73 2.04
C LYS A 492 20.22 -12.69 1.40
N ASP A 493 19.65 -11.74 0.67
CA ASP A 493 20.33 -10.64 0.00
C ASP A 493 19.33 -9.48 -0.23
N VAL A 494 19.82 -8.37 -0.79
CA VAL A 494 19.03 -7.13 -0.94
C VAL A 494 17.97 -7.19 -2.04
N ILE A 495 18.11 -8.06 -3.05
CA ILE A 495 17.14 -8.20 -4.16
C ILE A 495 15.99 -9.15 -3.78
N CYS A 496 16.24 -10.07 -2.84
CA CYS A 496 15.30 -11.07 -2.33
C CYS A 496 13.90 -10.55 -2.00
N ARG A 497 13.80 -9.29 -1.58
CA ARG A 497 12.53 -8.62 -1.27
C ARG A 497 11.55 -8.57 -2.44
N TYR A 498 12.10 -8.53 -3.65
CA TYR A 498 11.32 -8.46 -4.87
C TYR A 498 10.97 -9.86 -5.40
N HIS A 499 11.45 -10.94 -4.82
CA HIS A 499 11.22 -12.28 -5.37
C HIS A 499 9.86 -12.81 -4.93
N VAL A 500 8.95 -12.95 -5.89
CA VAL A 500 7.61 -13.52 -5.69
C VAL A 500 7.37 -14.60 -6.75
N PRO A 501 6.64 -15.69 -6.44
CA PRO A 501 6.34 -16.70 -7.45
C PRO A 501 5.30 -16.17 -8.42
N LEU A 502 5.37 -16.55 -9.71
CA LEU A 502 4.23 -16.41 -10.63
C LEU A 502 3.80 -17.79 -11.11
N ILE A 503 2.57 -18.17 -10.76
CA ILE A 503 1.94 -19.43 -11.13
C ILE A 503 0.71 -19.11 -11.98
N ILE A 504 0.71 -19.56 -13.23
CA ILE A 504 -0.44 -19.47 -14.13
C ILE A 504 -1.00 -20.87 -14.36
N PHE A 505 -2.22 -21.10 -13.86
CA PHE A 505 -2.91 -22.38 -13.95
C PHE A 505 -4.20 -22.23 -14.77
N SER A 506 -4.50 -23.20 -15.63
CA SER A 506 -5.79 -23.27 -16.33
C SER A 506 -6.14 -24.71 -16.71
N PRO A 507 -7.41 -25.12 -16.65
CA PRO A 507 -7.85 -26.38 -17.27
C PRO A 507 -7.58 -26.45 -18.78
N MET A 508 -7.42 -25.30 -19.44
CA MET A 508 -7.08 -25.22 -20.86
C MET A 508 -5.59 -25.46 -21.14
N GLN A 509 -4.73 -25.59 -20.13
CA GLN A 509 -3.30 -25.68 -20.30
C GLN A 509 -2.90 -26.96 -21.05
N LYS A 510 -1.94 -26.83 -21.99
CA LYS A 510 -1.44 -27.95 -22.79
C LYS A 510 -0.57 -28.89 -21.95
N LEU A 511 0.47 -28.34 -21.32
CA LEU A 511 1.45 -29.06 -20.50
C LEU A 511 1.93 -28.13 -19.38
N ALA A 512 2.38 -28.72 -18.26
CA ALA A 512 3.10 -27.98 -17.23
C ALA A 512 4.48 -27.57 -17.72
N GLN A 513 4.93 -26.37 -17.36
CA GLN A 513 6.22 -25.83 -17.79
C GLN A 513 6.76 -24.87 -16.75
N GLU A 514 8.01 -25.10 -16.34
CA GLU A 514 8.78 -24.14 -15.57
C GLU A 514 9.59 -23.24 -16.52
N PHE A 515 9.56 -21.94 -16.25
CA PHE A 515 10.30 -20.90 -16.95
C PHE A 515 11.30 -20.26 -16.00
N LYS A 516 12.53 -20.08 -16.51
CA LYS A 516 13.65 -19.46 -15.80
C LYS A 516 14.00 -18.08 -16.36
N GLY A 517 13.31 -17.65 -17.40
CA GLY A 517 13.36 -16.28 -17.89
C GLY A 517 12.90 -15.29 -16.81
N VAL A 518 13.61 -14.18 -16.67
CA VAL A 518 13.28 -13.15 -15.69
C VAL A 518 12.09 -12.34 -16.18
N SER A 519 11.08 -12.20 -15.32
CA SER A 519 9.89 -11.38 -15.57
C SER A 519 9.42 -10.67 -14.31
N SER A 520 8.53 -9.69 -14.44
CA SER A 520 8.00 -8.92 -13.31
C SER A 520 6.49 -8.69 -13.36
N HIS A 521 5.90 -8.11 -12.31
CA HIS A 521 4.48 -7.71 -12.31
C HIS A 521 4.07 -6.90 -13.54
N MET A 522 4.96 -6.04 -14.02
CA MET A 522 4.73 -5.23 -15.22
C MET A 522 4.52 -6.05 -16.51
N ASP A 523 4.94 -7.32 -16.54
CA ASP A 523 4.81 -8.21 -17.69
C ASP A 523 3.46 -8.95 -17.76
N ILE A 524 2.65 -8.91 -16.69
CA ILE A 524 1.38 -9.65 -16.62
C ILE A 524 0.35 -9.07 -17.61
N THR A 525 0.11 -7.75 -17.54
CA THR A 525 -0.84 -7.05 -18.41
C THR A 525 -0.54 -7.23 -19.91
N PRO A 526 0.67 -6.94 -20.41
CA PRO A 526 1.00 -7.14 -21.83
C PRO A 526 0.86 -8.60 -22.28
N SER A 527 1.17 -9.58 -21.42
CA SER A 527 1.00 -11.01 -21.74
C SER A 527 -0.45 -11.39 -21.97
N ILE A 528 -1.35 -10.94 -21.08
CA ILE A 528 -2.79 -11.20 -21.19
C ILE A 528 -3.35 -10.53 -22.46
N MET A 529 -2.99 -9.27 -22.70
CA MET A 529 -3.52 -8.52 -23.83
C MET A 529 -3.01 -9.06 -25.17
N THR A 530 -1.76 -9.54 -25.23
CA THR A 530 -1.20 -10.22 -26.42
C THR A 530 -1.97 -11.50 -26.73
N MET A 531 -2.21 -12.36 -25.72
CA MET A 531 -3.02 -13.56 -25.87
C MET A 531 -4.44 -13.26 -26.35
N LEU A 532 -5.08 -12.23 -25.78
CA LEU A 532 -6.43 -11.84 -26.17
C LEU A 532 -6.48 -11.24 -27.58
N LYS A 533 -5.44 -10.50 -27.99
CA LYS A 533 -5.33 -9.98 -29.35
C LYS A 533 -5.27 -11.12 -30.36
N ASN A 534 -4.38 -12.09 -30.14
CA ASN A 534 -4.15 -13.17 -31.09
C ASN A 534 -5.26 -14.22 -31.08
N GLY A 535 -5.72 -14.63 -29.90
CA GLY A 535 -6.74 -15.66 -29.76
C GLY A 535 -8.17 -15.18 -30.04
N TYR A 536 -8.46 -13.89 -29.81
CA TYR A 536 -9.83 -13.37 -29.79
C TYR A 536 -10.02 -12.05 -30.54
N GLN A 537 -9.01 -11.56 -31.27
CA GLN A 537 -9.04 -10.29 -31.99
C GLN A 537 -9.45 -9.11 -31.09
N ALA A 538 -8.96 -9.13 -29.84
CA ALA A 538 -9.24 -8.05 -28.90
C ALA A 538 -8.85 -6.68 -29.47
N THR A 539 -9.66 -5.68 -29.19
CA THR A 539 -9.37 -4.29 -29.54
C THR A 539 -8.30 -3.77 -28.61
N LEU A 540 -7.21 -3.26 -29.19
CA LEU A 540 -6.10 -2.60 -28.52
C LEU A 540 -5.69 -1.39 -29.35
N PRO A 541 -5.19 -0.31 -28.73
CA PRO A 541 -4.50 0.75 -29.44
C PRO A 541 -3.30 0.23 -30.26
N GLU A 542 -2.89 0.96 -31.28
CA GLU A 542 -1.70 0.63 -32.09
C GLU A 542 -0.42 0.69 -31.25
N GLU A 543 -0.33 1.68 -30.37
CA GLU A 543 0.77 1.86 -29.42
C GLU A 543 0.26 1.84 -27.97
N VAL A 544 1.04 1.28 -27.05
CA VAL A 544 0.72 1.19 -25.63
C VAL A 544 1.81 1.82 -24.76
N PRO A 545 1.49 2.26 -23.53
CA PRO A 545 2.44 2.93 -22.63
C PRO A 545 3.07 2.00 -21.58
N TRP A 546 2.85 0.68 -21.68
CA TRP A 546 3.27 -0.30 -20.66
C TRP A 546 4.79 -0.38 -20.51
N LEU A 547 5.30 -0.45 -19.29
CA LEU A 547 6.74 -0.57 -19.05
C LEU A 547 7.26 -2.00 -19.27
N GLY A 548 6.42 -2.99 -18.99
CA GLY A 548 6.72 -4.41 -19.16
C GLY A 548 6.43 -4.91 -20.57
N GLN A 549 6.76 -6.16 -20.80
CA GLN A 549 6.60 -6.87 -22.08
C GLN A 549 5.92 -8.22 -21.84
N SER A 550 5.64 -9.00 -22.88
CA SER A 550 5.14 -10.37 -22.70
C SER A 550 6.11 -11.19 -21.84
N LEU A 551 5.61 -12.05 -20.95
CA LEU A 551 6.38 -12.87 -20.01
C LEU A 551 7.53 -13.60 -20.71
N ASN A 552 8.70 -13.71 -20.09
CA ASN A 552 9.85 -14.34 -20.73
C ASN A 552 9.68 -15.88 -20.76
N PRO A 553 9.54 -16.54 -21.93
CA PRO A 553 9.27 -17.98 -22.02
C PRO A 553 10.53 -18.85 -21.95
N SER A 554 11.69 -18.27 -21.60
CA SER A 554 12.94 -19.04 -21.54
C SER A 554 12.89 -20.11 -20.45
N THR A 555 13.27 -21.33 -20.79
CA THR A 555 13.42 -22.46 -19.85
C THR A 555 14.81 -22.52 -19.21
N ILE A 556 15.72 -21.66 -19.66
CA ILE A 556 17.04 -21.39 -19.04
C ILE A 556 17.07 -19.96 -18.51
N PHE A 557 17.99 -19.66 -17.59
CA PHE A 557 18.13 -18.29 -17.10
C PHE A 557 18.45 -17.34 -18.26
N ALA A 558 17.61 -16.32 -18.40
CA ALA A 558 17.77 -15.25 -19.36
C ALA A 558 17.09 -14.01 -18.80
N ASN A 559 17.80 -12.88 -18.81
CA ASN A 559 17.25 -11.61 -18.39
C ASN A 559 17.54 -10.55 -19.47
N ASP A 560 16.47 -10.10 -20.12
CA ASP A 560 16.44 -9.08 -21.15
C ASP A 560 15.60 -7.86 -20.70
N ARG A 561 15.35 -7.73 -19.40
CA ARG A 561 14.41 -6.76 -18.84
C ARG A 561 15.09 -5.51 -18.31
N GLU A 562 14.36 -4.40 -18.42
CA GLU A 562 14.59 -3.20 -17.61
C GLU A 562 13.49 -3.17 -16.53
N ILE A 563 13.82 -3.49 -15.28
CA ILE A 563 12.83 -3.59 -14.20
C ILE A 563 13.09 -2.47 -13.20
N PRO A 564 12.30 -1.39 -13.22
CA PRO A 564 12.34 -0.41 -12.15
C PRO A 564 11.72 -0.98 -10.88
N LEU A 565 12.40 -0.73 -9.75
CA LEU A 565 12.03 -1.28 -8.45
C LEU A 565 11.88 -0.14 -7.44
N MET A 566 10.75 -0.15 -6.72
CA MET A 566 10.47 0.82 -5.66
C MET A 566 10.30 0.09 -4.33
N GLN A 567 11.32 0.17 -3.47
CA GLN A 567 11.34 -0.56 -2.20
C GLN A 567 10.22 -0.11 -1.25
N TYR A 568 10.02 1.20 -1.14
CA TYR A 568 9.06 1.89 -0.28
C TYR A 568 8.52 3.14 -0.98
N LYS A 569 7.46 3.76 -0.43
CA LYS A 569 7.02 5.08 -0.88
C LYS A 569 8.18 6.08 -0.72
N GLY A 570 8.37 6.99 -1.66
CA GLY A 570 9.40 8.04 -1.55
C GLY A 570 10.69 7.79 -2.34
N GLY A 571 10.57 7.26 -3.55
CA GLY A 571 11.62 7.33 -4.57
C GLY A 571 12.14 5.98 -5.08
N PHE A 572 12.61 6.02 -6.32
CA PHE A 572 13.32 4.93 -6.98
C PHE A 572 14.73 4.87 -6.45
N LYS A 573 15.15 3.72 -5.92
CA LYS A 573 16.53 3.49 -5.49
C LYS A 573 17.14 2.27 -6.16
N ASP A 574 16.29 1.42 -6.75
CA ASP A 574 16.67 0.11 -7.23
C ASP A 574 16.29 -0.07 -8.70
N PHE A 575 17.14 -0.76 -9.46
CA PHE A 575 16.94 -0.93 -10.90
C PHE A 575 17.65 -2.17 -11.43
N VAL A 576 16.94 -2.94 -12.26
CA VAL A 576 17.50 -4.08 -13.00
C VAL A 576 17.63 -3.70 -14.46
N PHE A 577 18.78 -4.03 -15.07
CA PHE A 577 19.03 -3.90 -16.49
C PHE A 577 19.78 -5.14 -16.98
N ASN A 578 19.07 -6.05 -17.65
CA ASN A 578 19.55 -7.42 -17.91
C ASN A 578 20.05 -8.04 -16.59
N ASP A 579 21.19 -8.73 -16.61
CA ASP A 579 21.80 -9.35 -15.42
C ASP A 579 22.43 -8.33 -14.44
N LEU A 580 22.24 -7.02 -14.60
CA LEU A 580 22.82 -6.00 -13.72
C LEU A 580 21.77 -5.46 -12.76
N TYR A 581 22.15 -5.28 -11.48
CA TYR A 581 21.27 -4.75 -10.45
C TYR A 581 21.93 -3.62 -9.66
N LEU A 582 21.18 -2.52 -9.51
CA LEU A 582 21.49 -1.38 -8.67
C LEU A 582 20.63 -1.45 -7.41
N ALA A 583 21.25 -1.49 -6.24
CA ALA A 583 20.58 -1.38 -4.94
C ALA A 583 21.08 -0.11 -4.22
N GLY A 584 20.34 0.98 -4.30
CA GLY A 584 20.82 2.30 -3.89
C GLY A 584 22.11 2.71 -4.61
N ASP A 585 23.24 2.67 -3.91
CA ASP A 585 24.58 2.98 -4.48
C ASP A 585 25.41 1.73 -4.82
N SER A 586 24.88 0.54 -4.53
CA SER A 586 25.60 -0.73 -4.64
C SER A 586 25.28 -1.43 -5.95
N PHE A 587 26.30 -2.07 -6.55
CA PHE A 587 26.23 -2.69 -7.86
C PHE A 587 26.44 -4.19 -7.80
N PHE A 588 25.52 -4.95 -8.39
CA PHE A 588 25.54 -6.40 -8.39
C PHE A 588 25.30 -6.97 -9.79
N LYS A 589 25.70 -8.23 -9.96
CA LYS A 589 25.24 -9.08 -11.05
C LYS A 589 24.21 -10.06 -10.49
N ILE A 590 23.12 -10.25 -11.23
CA ILE A 590 22.07 -11.23 -10.96
C ILE A 590 22.50 -12.58 -11.57
N GLU A 591 22.39 -13.64 -10.78
CA GLU A 591 22.64 -15.02 -11.20
C GLU A 591 21.34 -15.81 -11.39
N ASP A 592 21.45 -17.09 -11.74
CA ASP A 592 20.36 -17.93 -12.27
C ASP A 592 19.12 -18.11 -11.39
N ASN A 593 19.27 -17.94 -10.07
CA ASN A 593 18.23 -18.03 -9.05
C ASN A 593 17.92 -16.66 -8.41
N LEU A 594 18.19 -15.59 -9.17
CA LEU A 594 18.14 -14.21 -8.74
C LEU A 594 19.04 -13.87 -7.54
N SER A 595 20.05 -14.69 -7.24
CA SER A 595 21.07 -14.33 -6.24
C SER A 595 22.04 -13.27 -6.77
N LEU A 596 22.75 -12.62 -5.86
CA LEU A 596 23.66 -11.53 -6.19
C LEU A 596 25.13 -11.96 -6.09
N SER A 597 25.90 -11.55 -7.10
CA SER A 597 27.37 -11.61 -7.08
C SER A 597 27.98 -10.21 -7.26
N SER A 598 29.24 -10.04 -6.84
CA SER A 598 29.93 -8.74 -6.90
C SER A 598 30.15 -8.30 -8.36
N LEU A 599 29.71 -7.09 -8.73
CA LEU A 599 29.97 -6.56 -10.06
C LEU A 599 31.37 -5.91 -10.15
N LYS A 600 32.31 -6.58 -10.83
CA LYS A 600 33.71 -6.13 -10.95
C LYS A 600 33.96 -5.14 -12.09
N VAL A 601 33.09 -5.08 -13.09
CA VAL A 601 33.35 -4.34 -14.34
C VAL A 601 32.76 -2.93 -14.30
N GLU A 602 33.61 -1.90 -14.32
CA GLU A 602 33.20 -0.48 -14.27
C GLU A 602 32.26 -0.09 -15.42
N LYS A 603 32.48 -0.60 -16.63
CA LYS A 603 31.59 -0.32 -17.78
C LYS A 603 30.13 -0.73 -17.51
N GLY A 604 29.92 -1.84 -16.80
CA GLY A 604 28.58 -2.28 -16.40
C GLY A 604 27.92 -1.31 -15.42
N LYS A 605 28.69 -0.81 -14.44
CA LYS A 605 28.21 0.18 -13.46
C LYS A 605 27.80 1.49 -14.14
N THR A 606 28.61 1.99 -15.08
CA THR A 606 28.30 3.22 -15.82
C THR A 606 27.01 3.09 -16.63
N LEU A 607 26.87 1.99 -17.38
CA LEU A 607 25.68 1.74 -18.20
C LEU A 607 24.42 1.61 -17.34
N LEU A 608 24.50 0.87 -16.23
CA LEU A 608 23.38 0.69 -15.30
C LEU A 608 22.95 2.03 -14.69
N LYS A 609 23.90 2.87 -14.25
CA LYS A 609 23.60 4.22 -13.74
C LYS A 609 22.94 5.11 -14.79
N GLU A 610 23.40 5.04 -16.04
CA GLU A 610 22.82 5.81 -17.15
C GLU A 610 21.37 5.40 -17.39
N ARG A 611 21.10 4.10 -17.51
CA ARG A 611 19.76 3.53 -17.68
C ARG A 611 18.83 3.93 -16.55
N TYR A 612 19.27 3.74 -15.31
CA TYR A 612 18.55 4.14 -14.11
C TYR A 612 18.20 5.64 -14.09
N ASN A 613 19.16 6.53 -14.38
CA ASN A 613 18.91 7.97 -14.40
C ASN A 613 17.94 8.38 -15.51
N ASN A 614 18.02 7.73 -16.69
CA ASN A 614 17.07 7.96 -17.77
C ASN A 614 15.66 7.51 -17.37
N HIS A 615 15.53 6.36 -16.71
CA HIS A 615 14.24 5.89 -16.21
C HIS A 615 13.66 6.83 -15.15
N ARG A 616 14.47 7.35 -14.22
CA ARG A 616 14.01 8.34 -13.22
C ARG A 616 13.47 9.62 -13.86
N LYS A 617 14.18 10.17 -14.85
CA LYS A 617 13.73 11.34 -15.62
C LYS A 617 12.42 11.06 -16.33
N LEU A 618 12.34 9.92 -17.02
CA LEU A 618 11.17 9.48 -17.75
C LEU A 618 9.95 9.37 -16.82
N ASN A 619 10.09 8.63 -15.72
CA ASN A 619 9.06 8.50 -14.69
C ASN A 619 8.59 9.87 -14.20
N ALA A 620 9.50 10.74 -13.76
CA ALA A 620 9.14 12.06 -13.24
C ALA A 620 8.40 12.90 -14.30
N TYR A 621 8.86 12.87 -15.56
CA TYR A 621 8.22 13.58 -16.65
C TYR A 621 6.80 13.09 -16.91
N VAL A 622 6.63 11.79 -17.17
CA VAL A 622 5.33 11.24 -17.60
C VAL A 622 4.28 11.34 -16.50
N THR A 623 4.67 11.22 -15.23
CA THR A 623 3.75 11.30 -14.10
C THR A 623 3.39 12.73 -13.70
N THR A 624 4.31 13.69 -13.83
CA THR A 624 4.02 15.10 -13.44
C THR A 624 3.41 15.92 -14.57
N LYS A 625 3.64 15.55 -15.84
CA LYS A 625 3.14 16.28 -17.01
C LYS A 625 1.91 15.66 -17.67
N ASN A 626 1.39 14.57 -17.10
CA ASN A 626 0.30 13.79 -17.68
C ASN A 626 0.65 13.30 -19.11
N LYS A 627 1.79 12.61 -19.24
CA LYS A 627 2.38 12.17 -20.51
C LYS A 627 2.63 10.66 -20.60
N ILE A 628 1.86 9.86 -19.85
CA ILE A 628 1.89 8.40 -19.99
C ILE A 628 1.18 7.98 -21.28
N PHE A 629 -0.05 8.44 -21.51
CA PHE A 629 -0.84 8.08 -22.69
C PHE A 629 -1.65 9.27 -23.25
N PRO A 630 -1.75 9.45 -24.58
CA PRO A 630 -2.42 10.60 -25.19
C PRO A 630 -3.94 10.61 -25.04
N GLY A 631 -4.49 11.80 -24.77
CA GLY A 631 -5.90 12.14 -24.97
C GLY A 631 -6.85 11.99 -23.77
N ASN A 632 -8.09 12.44 -24.00
CA ASN A 632 -9.31 12.23 -23.19
C ASN A 632 -10.00 10.91 -23.60
N THR A 633 -9.22 9.89 -24.00
CA THR A 633 -9.78 8.62 -24.45
C THR A 633 -10.30 7.87 -23.23
N ASN A 634 -11.61 7.99 -23.00
CA ASN A 634 -12.43 7.16 -22.12
C ASN A 634 -12.07 5.68 -22.27
N THR A 635 -11.08 5.20 -21.52
CA THR A 635 -10.82 3.78 -21.33
C THR A 635 -11.21 3.36 -19.90
N GLY A 636 -11.08 4.26 -18.91
CA GLY A 636 -11.71 4.17 -17.59
C GLY A 636 -12.67 5.34 -17.34
N ASN A 637 -13.73 5.15 -16.57
CA ASN A 637 -14.75 6.17 -16.23
C ASN A 637 -14.22 7.33 -15.35
N SER A 638 -12.91 7.58 -15.29
CA SER A 638 -12.29 8.67 -14.55
C SER A 638 -12.55 10.02 -15.22
N THR A 639 -13.72 10.62 -14.98
CA THR A 639 -13.86 12.07 -15.12
C THR A 639 -13.55 12.71 -13.78
N LYS A 640 -12.26 13.04 -13.54
CA LYS A 640 -11.94 14.04 -12.52
C LYS A 640 -12.83 15.25 -12.80
N ILE A 641 -13.68 15.59 -11.85
CA ILE A 641 -14.66 16.66 -12.04
C ILE A 641 -13.89 17.97 -12.03
N ASN A 642 -13.85 18.66 -13.16
CA ASN A 642 -13.25 19.98 -13.26
C ASN A 642 -14.23 21.02 -12.73
N PHE A 643 -13.76 21.86 -11.80
CA PHE A 643 -14.56 22.93 -11.23
C PHE A 643 -14.36 24.22 -12.01
N THR A 644 -15.46 24.94 -12.25
CA THR A 644 -15.39 26.32 -12.73
C THR A 644 -14.79 27.22 -11.64
N THR A 645 -14.32 28.42 -12.00
CA THR A 645 -13.79 29.40 -11.04
C THR A 645 -14.78 29.70 -9.90
N VAL A 646 -16.08 29.74 -10.21
CA VAL A 646 -17.15 29.98 -9.22
C VAL A 646 -17.26 28.80 -8.26
N GLN A 647 -17.31 27.57 -8.80
CA GLN A 647 -17.35 26.37 -7.97
C GLN A 647 -16.09 26.23 -7.09
N GLN A 648 -14.92 26.62 -7.61
CA GLN A 648 -13.69 26.63 -6.82
C GLN A 648 -13.77 27.64 -5.66
N GLN A 649 -14.34 28.82 -5.88
CA GLN A 649 -14.57 29.79 -4.81
C GLN A 649 -15.52 29.25 -3.73
N VAL A 650 -16.59 28.56 -4.11
CA VAL A 650 -17.51 27.90 -3.17
C VAL A 650 -16.74 26.86 -2.34
N ILE A 651 -15.94 26.01 -2.98
CA ILE A 651 -15.12 25.01 -2.29
C ILE A 651 -14.20 25.70 -1.28
N ASP A 652 -13.45 26.72 -1.70
CA ASP A 652 -12.48 27.42 -0.86
C ASP A 652 -13.16 28.15 0.32
N GLU A 653 -14.30 28.80 0.08
CA GLU A 653 -15.08 29.50 1.10
C GLU A 653 -15.66 28.53 2.14
N LYS A 654 -16.37 27.49 1.67
CA LYS A 654 -17.07 26.55 2.56
C LYS A 654 -16.11 25.65 3.33
N THR A 655 -14.96 25.32 2.74
CA THR A 655 -13.89 24.57 3.44
C THR A 655 -12.95 25.47 4.24
N LYS A 656 -13.07 26.80 4.12
CA LYS A 656 -12.18 27.81 4.72
C LYS A 656 -10.70 27.62 4.34
N GLY A 657 -10.44 27.02 3.18
CA GLY A 657 -9.10 26.62 2.75
C GLY A 657 -8.43 25.59 3.67
N LEU A 658 -9.19 24.91 4.53
CA LEU A 658 -8.68 23.83 5.38
C LEU A 658 -8.67 22.51 4.60
N ASN A 659 -7.70 21.65 4.89
CA ASN A 659 -7.67 20.30 4.34
C ASN A 659 -8.65 19.38 5.11
N LEU A 660 -9.96 19.64 4.94
CA LEU A 660 -11.02 18.86 5.56
C LEU A 660 -11.12 17.46 4.93
N SER A 661 -11.45 16.47 5.76
CA SER A 661 -11.78 15.11 5.32
C SER A 661 -13.07 15.11 4.47
N PRO A 662 -13.25 14.15 3.56
CA PRO A 662 -14.49 13.96 2.82
C PRO A 662 -15.74 13.95 3.71
N GLU A 663 -15.67 13.30 4.88
CA GLU A 663 -16.76 13.19 5.84
C GLU A 663 -17.13 14.56 6.44
N GLN A 664 -16.13 15.37 6.78
CA GLN A 664 -16.36 16.74 7.27
C GLN A 664 -17.02 17.61 6.19
N ILE A 665 -16.59 17.47 4.93
CA ILE A 665 -17.17 18.20 3.80
C ILE A 665 -18.60 17.70 3.54
N TYR A 666 -18.87 16.41 3.72
CA TYR A 666 -20.21 15.83 3.58
C TYR A 666 -21.19 16.47 4.55
N PHE A 667 -20.82 16.69 5.82
CA PHE A 667 -21.70 17.37 6.77
C PHE A 667 -22.04 18.80 6.34
N ILE A 668 -21.07 19.54 5.78
CA ILE A 668 -21.31 20.88 5.23
C ILE A 668 -22.25 20.81 4.02
N ALA A 669 -22.00 19.88 3.10
CA ALA A 669 -22.86 19.68 1.92
C ALA A 669 -24.28 19.29 2.31
N ARG A 670 -24.43 18.48 3.36
CA ARG A 670 -25.71 18.07 3.93
C ARG A 670 -26.46 19.25 4.52
N GLU A 671 -25.81 20.09 5.33
CA GLU A 671 -26.42 21.32 5.88
C GLU A 671 -26.89 22.25 4.75
N LEU A 672 -26.04 22.52 3.75
CA LEU A 672 -26.40 23.32 2.59
C LEU A 672 -27.61 22.75 1.82
N ALA A 673 -27.67 21.43 1.68
CA ALA A 673 -28.79 20.78 1.04
C ALA A 673 -30.10 20.98 1.83
N PHE A 674 -30.08 20.91 3.16
CA PHE A 674 -31.24 21.23 3.99
C PHE A 674 -31.63 22.71 3.96
N GLU A 675 -30.66 23.61 3.78
CA GLU A 675 -30.90 25.04 3.54
C GLU A 675 -31.36 25.34 2.10
N LYS A 676 -31.59 24.31 1.27
CA LYS A 676 -31.96 24.37 -0.15
C LYS A 676 -30.92 25.03 -1.05
N ASN A 677 -29.69 25.17 -0.57
CA ASN A 677 -28.56 25.56 -1.40
C ASN A 677 -27.99 24.34 -2.14
N TYR A 678 -28.80 23.80 -3.05
CA TYR A 678 -28.50 22.56 -3.76
C TYR A 678 -27.29 22.69 -4.70
N GLU A 679 -27.04 23.86 -5.28
CA GLU A 679 -25.92 24.07 -6.20
C GLU A 679 -24.57 23.98 -5.47
N ASP A 680 -24.45 24.66 -4.32
CA ASP A 680 -23.24 24.57 -3.50
C ASP A 680 -23.08 23.16 -2.90
N ALA A 681 -24.18 22.55 -2.45
CA ALA A 681 -24.17 21.17 -1.95
C ALA A 681 -23.67 20.18 -3.02
N LEU A 682 -24.20 20.25 -4.25
CA LEU A 682 -23.76 19.41 -5.36
C LEU A 682 -22.30 19.70 -5.78
N THR A 683 -21.86 20.95 -5.65
CA THR A 683 -20.46 21.33 -5.86
C THR A 683 -19.55 20.66 -4.83
N LEU A 684 -19.90 20.72 -3.54
CA LEU A 684 -19.14 20.05 -2.49
C LEU A 684 -19.20 18.52 -2.62
N ILE A 685 -20.34 17.93 -3.00
CA ILE A 685 -20.45 16.49 -3.26
C ILE A 685 -19.54 16.08 -4.43
N SER A 686 -19.48 16.88 -5.50
CA SER A 686 -18.55 16.66 -6.61
C SER A 686 -17.09 16.78 -6.17
N TYR A 687 -16.79 17.69 -5.25
CA TYR A 687 -15.46 17.84 -4.66
C TYR A 687 -15.09 16.64 -3.78
N ILE A 688 -16.06 16.10 -3.02
CA ILE A 688 -15.91 14.84 -2.27
C ILE A 688 -15.62 13.70 -3.25
N GLU A 689 -16.34 13.58 -4.37
CA GLU A 689 -16.11 12.52 -5.36
C GLU A 689 -14.69 12.50 -5.95
N ASN A 690 -14.08 13.67 -6.16
CA ASN A 690 -12.68 13.71 -6.59
C ASN A 690 -11.69 13.18 -5.53
N LYS A 691 -12.06 13.25 -4.23
CA LYS A 691 -11.24 12.74 -3.11
C LYS A 691 -11.57 11.30 -2.72
N SER A 692 -12.87 10.98 -2.70
CA SER A 692 -13.46 9.70 -2.31
C SER A 692 -14.63 9.39 -3.26
N PRO A 693 -14.36 8.76 -4.42
CA PRO A 693 -15.35 8.54 -5.48
C PRO A 693 -16.56 7.71 -5.06
N LEU A 694 -16.46 6.91 -3.99
CA LEU A 694 -17.51 6.07 -3.46
C LEU A 694 -17.92 6.46 -2.04
N HIS A 695 -17.87 7.76 -1.71
CA HIS A 695 -18.48 8.25 -0.47
C HIS A 695 -20.01 8.07 -0.54
N PHE A 696 -20.51 6.92 -0.08
CA PHE A 696 -21.90 6.51 -0.30
C PHE A 696 -22.92 7.48 0.32
N ASP A 697 -22.62 8.12 1.46
CA ASP A 697 -23.51 9.15 2.03
C ASP A 697 -23.65 10.37 1.10
N ALA A 698 -22.53 10.86 0.55
CA ALA A 698 -22.52 12.02 -0.36
C ALA A 698 -23.23 11.69 -1.68
N LEU A 699 -22.99 10.49 -2.23
CA LEU A 699 -23.65 10.00 -3.44
C LEU A 699 -25.16 9.77 -3.23
N THR A 700 -25.55 9.29 -2.06
CA THR A 700 -26.97 9.13 -1.68
C THR A 700 -27.64 10.48 -1.49
N LEU A 701 -26.95 11.44 -0.86
CA LEU A 701 -27.40 12.82 -0.74
C LEU A 701 -27.59 13.47 -2.12
N ARG A 702 -26.67 13.27 -3.07
CA ARG A 702 -26.86 13.70 -4.48
C ARG A 702 -28.13 13.11 -5.08
N GLY A 703 -28.37 11.82 -4.87
CA GLY A 703 -29.61 11.15 -5.29
C GLY A 703 -30.86 11.80 -4.69
N ARG A 704 -30.83 12.14 -3.39
CA ARG A 704 -31.92 12.86 -2.71
C ARG A 704 -32.11 14.27 -3.25
N ILE A 705 -31.04 15.04 -3.47
CA ILE A 705 -31.09 16.39 -4.05
C ILE A 705 -31.71 16.36 -5.46
N TYR A 706 -31.32 15.42 -6.32
CA TYR A 706 -31.98 15.23 -7.61
C TYR A 706 -33.47 14.90 -7.47
N GLY A 707 -33.84 14.10 -6.46
CA GLY A 707 -35.24 13.83 -6.13
C GLY A 707 -36.00 15.09 -5.70
N TRP A 708 -35.42 15.89 -4.81
CA TRP A 708 -35.98 17.18 -4.34
C TRP A 708 -36.13 18.20 -5.47
N ASN A 709 -35.23 18.18 -6.47
CA ASN A 709 -35.32 19.00 -7.68
C ASN A 709 -36.30 18.46 -8.74
N GLY A 710 -36.98 17.33 -8.49
CA GLY A 710 -37.87 16.69 -9.47
C GLY A 710 -37.15 15.97 -10.61
N GLU A 711 -35.83 15.82 -10.55
CA GLU A 711 -35.00 15.11 -11.53
C GLU A 711 -34.99 13.59 -11.27
N TYR A 712 -36.19 13.00 -11.20
CA TYR A 712 -36.39 11.65 -10.67
C TYR A 712 -35.61 10.55 -11.42
N GLU A 713 -35.40 10.68 -12.74
CA GLU A 713 -34.61 9.71 -13.50
C GLU A 713 -33.12 9.75 -13.12
N LYS A 714 -32.56 10.95 -12.90
CA LYS A 714 -31.17 11.12 -12.44
C LYS A 714 -31.02 10.60 -11.02
N ALA A 715 -31.96 10.94 -10.14
CA ALA A 715 -32.01 10.43 -8.78
C ALA A 715 -32.04 8.89 -8.74
N GLN A 716 -32.90 8.27 -9.56
CA GLN A 716 -33.00 6.82 -9.61
C GLN A 716 -31.70 6.17 -10.10
N LYS A 717 -31.09 6.71 -11.17
CA LYS A 717 -29.79 6.19 -11.67
C LYS A 717 -28.70 6.30 -10.60
N GLN A 718 -28.62 7.43 -9.90
CA GLN A 718 -27.65 7.67 -8.84
C GLN A 718 -27.84 6.72 -7.65
N LEU A 719 -29.08 6.55 -7.16
CA LEU A 719 -29.35 5.69 -6.00
C LEU A 719 -29.19 4.20 -6.33
N LEU A 720 -29.59 3.77 -7.54
CA LEU A 720 -29.32 2.41 -8.00
C LEU A 720 -27.82 2.16 -8.18
N PHE A 721 -27.04 3.17 -8.60
CA PHE A 721 -25.58 3.07 -8.63
C PHE A 721 -25.02 2.78 -7.23
N VAL A 722 -25.46 3.52 -6.20
CA VAL A 722 -25.03 3.27 -4.81
C VAL A 722 -25.47 1.89 -4.35
N ILE A 723 -26.73 1.49 -4.55
CA ILE A 723 -27.24 0.16 -4.16
C ILE A 723 -26.46 -0.98 -4.83
N ASN A 724 -26.08 -0.81 -6.10
CA ASN A 724 -25.32 -1.84 -6.81
C ASN A 724 -23.86 -1.91 -6.33
N ARG A 725 -23.29 -0.79 -5.88
CA ARG A 725 -21.93 -0.72 -5.33
C ARG A 725 -21.86 -1.15 -3.86
N ALA A 726 -22.88 -0.85 -3.07
CA ALA A 726 -22.98 -1.18 -1.64
C ALA A 726 -24.36 -1.80 -1.34
N PRO A 727 -24.56 -3.10 -1.63
CA PRO A 727 -25.86 -3.76 -1.47
C PRO A 727 -26.37 -3.85 -0.02
N LEU A 728 -25.48 -3.63 0.96
CA LEU A 728 -25.80 -3.63 2.40
C LEU A 728 -25.87 -2.22 3.00
N TYR A 729 -25.88 -1.17 2.17
CA TYR A 729 -25.99 0.20 2.63
C TYR A 729 -27.46 0.67 2.64
N SER A 730 -28.09 0.59 3.81
CA SER A 730 -29.53 0.81 4.04
C SER A 730 -30.04 2.17 3.56
N ASP A 731 -29.24 3.22 3.74
CA ASP A 731 -29.67 4.60 3.49
C ASP A 731 -30.01 4.87 2.02
N ALA A 732 -29.30 4.20 1.10
CA ALA A 732 -29.59 4.29 -0.33
C ALA A 732 -30.92 3.59 -0.69
N TYR A 733 -31.26 2.49 0.00
CA TYR A 733 -32.55 1.82 -0.14
C TYR A 733 -33.70 2.68 0.40
N SER A 734 -33.53 3.31 1.56
CA SER A 734 -34.51 4.29 2.07
C SER A 734 -34.70 5.45 1.10
N ALA A 735 -33.61 6.02 0.59
CA ALA A 735 -33.66 7.15 -0.34
C ALA A 735 -34.40 6.82 -1.64
N ILE A 736 -34.22 5.61 -2.19
CA ILE A 736 -34.90 5.24 -3.43
C ILE A 736 -36.36 4.83 -3.20
N LEU A 737 -36.71 4.31 -2.02
CA LEU A 737 -38.11 4.09 -1.63
C LEU A 737 -38.84 5.43 -1.52
N ASP A 738 -38.21 6.44 -0.88
CA ASP A 738 -38.71 7.81 -0.84
C ASP A 738 -38.92 8.36 -2.26
N LEU A 739 -37.92 8.18 -3.14
CA LEU A 739 -37.99 8.61 -4.54
C LEU A 739 -39.16 7.96 -5.31
N TYR A 740 -39.32 6.64 -5.16
CA TYR A 740 -40.42 5.93 -5.81
C TYR A 740 -41.77 6.40 -5.29
N TRP A 741 -41.86 6.80 -4.03
CA TRP A 741 -43.07 7.36 -3.46
C TRP A 741 -43.34 8.76 -4.00
N TRP A 742 -42.33 9.63 -4.08
CA TRP A 742 -42.45 10.98 -4.64
C TRP A 742 -42.91 10.99 -6.11
N ASN A 743 -42.54 9.97 -6.89
CA ASN A 743 -42.87 9.86 -8.33
C ASN A 743 -43.86 8.72 -8.67
N ASP A 744 -44.64 8.26 -7.69
CA ASP A 744 -45.72 7.27 -7.82
C ASP A 744 -45.32 6.00 -8.61
N LYS A 745 -44.29 5.29 -8.11
CA LYS A 745 -43.75 4.04 -8.69
C LYS A 745 -43.91 2.82 -7.76
N PRO A 746 -45.12 2.46 -7.32
CA PRO A 746 -45.34 1.37 -6.36
C PRO A 746 -44.81 0.01 -6.83
N SER A 747 -44.89 -0.30 -8.13
CA SER A 747 -44.36 -1.57 -8.67
C SER A 747 -42.84 -1.67 -8.61
N LEU A 748 -42.12 -0.54 -8.70
CA LEU A 748 -40.66 -0.52 -8.55
C LEU A 748 -40.27 -0.65 -7.07
N ALA A 749 -40.98 0.04 -6.18
CA ALA A 749 -40.80 -0.08 -4.74
C ALA A 749 -41.01 -1.54 -4.27
N ALA A 750 -42.09 -2.19 -4.70
CA ALA A 750 -42.37 -3.59 -4.36
C ALA A 750 -41.29 -4.57 -4.87
N ARG A 751 -40.70 -4.32 -6.05
CA ARG A 751 -39.55 -5.11 -6.54
C ARG A 751 -38.31 -4.90 -5.68
N LEU A 752 -38.07 -3.67 -5.26
CA LEU A 752 -36.93 -3.33 -4.42
C LEU A 752 -37.05 -3.95 -3.02
N THR A 753 -38.26 -4.00 -2.44
CA THR A 753 -38.50 -4.65 -1.14
C THR A 753 -38.03 -6.09 -1.11
N LYS A 754 -38.21 -6.86 -2.20
CA LYS A 754 -37.68 -8.23 -2.29
C LYS A 754 -36.16 -8.26 -2.15
N LYS A 755 -35.46 -7.31 -2.78
CA LYS A 755 -34.01 -7.17 -2.67
C LYS A 755 -33.59 -6.72 -1.27
N ILE A 756 -34.40 -5.91 -0.59
CA ILE A 756 -34.18 -5.53 0.81
C ILE A 756 -34.32 -6.75 1.72
N GLU A 757 -35.37 -7.55 1.54
CA GLU A 757 -35.58 -8.80 2.30
C GLU A 757 -34.41 -9.77 2.13
N GLU A 758 -33.84 -9.88 0.93
CA GLU A 758 -32.66 -10.70 0.67
C GLU A 758 -31.40 -10.17 1.38
N ASN A 759 -31.16 -8.86 1.31
CA ASN A 759 -29.91 -8.26 1.80
C ASN A 759 -29.92 -7.97 3.31
N PHE A 760 -31.09 -7.68 3.87
CA PHE A 760 -31.27 -7.20 5.24
C PHE A 760 -32.17 -8.11 6.08
N ALA A 761 -32.29 -9.39 5.72
CA ALA A 761 -33.12 -10.38 6.42
C ALA A 761 -32.94 -10.39 7.96
N ASN A 762 -31.73 -10.07 8.43
CA ASN A 762 -31.38 -10.08 9.85
C ASN A 762 -31.46 -8.70 10.52
N ASP A 763 -31.66 -7.62 9.75
CA ASP A 763 -31.81 -6.27 10.28
C ASP A 763 -33.29 -5.96 10.53
N LYS A 764 -33.76 -6.33 11.72
CA LYS A 764 -35.16 -6.12 12.11
C LYS A 764 -35.57 -4.64 12.06
N ALA A 765 -34.67 -3.72 12.42
CA ALA A 765 -34.96 -2.30 12.45
C ALA A 765 -35.17 -1.77 11.03
N PHE A 766 -34.29 -2.13 10.10
CA PHE A 766 -34.42 -1.72 8.72
C PHE A 766 -35.62 -2.38 8.00
N MET A 767 -35.94 -3.63 8.35
CA MET A 767 -37.15 -4.30 7.87
C MET A 767 -38.43 -3.62 8.35
N ILE A 768 -38.47 -3.13 9.60
CA ILE A 768 -39.57 -2.30 10.12
C ILE A 768 -39.67 -1.01 9.29
N GLN A 769 -38.56 -0.29 9.12
CA GLN A 769 -38.53 0.94 8.33
C GLN A 769 -39.02 0.72 6.90
N THR A 770 -38.62 -0.38 6.27
CA THR A 770 -39.05 -0.74 4.91
C THR A 770 -40.56 -0.97 4.83
N ARG A 771 -41.16 -1.65 5.82
CA ARG A 771 -42.62 -1.83 5.89
C ARG A 771 -43.34 -0.49 6.05
N VAL A 772 -42.82 0.37 6.92
CA VAL A 772 -43.32 1.74 7.12
C VAL A 772 -43.26 2.54 5.80
N SER A 773 -42.13 2.52 5.08
CA SER A 773 -42.01 3.17 3.77
C SER A 773 -43.00 2.64 2.74
N MET A 774 -43.22 1.32 2.70
CA MET A 774 -44.17 0.70 1.76
C MET A 774 -45.63 1.05 2.06
N ALA A 775 -45.99 1.28 3.32
CA ALA A 775 -47.35 1.69 3.72
C ALA A 775 -47.76 3.07 3.15
N ARG A 776 -46.80 3.88 2.66
CA ARG A 776 -47.05 5.21 2.08
C ARG A 776 -47.69 5.17 0.68
N PHE A 777 -47.58 4.06 -0.05
CA PHE A 777 -48.08 3.91 -1.43
C PHE A 777 -49.58 3.55 -1.56
N ASN A 778 -50.35 3.64 -0.46
CA ASN A 778 -51.76 3.26 -0.37
C ASN A 778 -52.08 1.78 -0.58
N SER A 779 -52.02 1.02 0.53
CA SER A 779 -53.08 0.04 0.76
C SER A 779 -53.49 0.10 2.24
N ASP A 780 -54.79 0.28 2.48
CA ASP A 780 -55.36 0.13 3.83
C ASP A 780 -55.05 -1.29 4.38
N GLU A 781 -54.79 -2.26 3.50
CA GLU A 781 -54.30 -3.61 3.82
C GLU A 781 -52.89 -3.63 4.43
N LEU A 782 -51.93 -2.84 3.93
CA LEU A 782 -50.58 -2.76 4.51
C LEU A 782 -50.58 -2.01 5.85
N LYS A 783 -51.46 -1.01 6.00
CA LYS A 783 -51.60 -0.24 7.25
C LYS A 783 -52.26 -1.05 8.36
N ALA A 784 -53.25 -1.88 8.04
CA ALA A 784 -53.98 -2.71 9.02
C ALA A 784 -53.12 -3.74 9.77
N GLY A 785 -51.88 -3.98 9.34
CA GLY A 785 -50.94 -4.93 9.96
C GLY A 785 -49.75 -4.28 10.68
N LEU A 786 -49.68 -2.95 10.79
CA LEU A 786 -48.60 -2.26 11.51
C LEU A 786 -48.83 -2.33 13.03
N SER A 787 -47.75 -2.43 13.80
CA SER A 787 -47.83 -2.25 15.26
C SER A 787 -47.96 -0.76 15.62
N ALA A 788 -48.39 -0.44 16.85
CA ALA A 788 -48.52 0.94 17.32
C ALA A 788 -47.20 1.75 17.24
N GLU A 789 -46.05 1.09 17.43
CA GLU A 789 -44.73 1.72 17.26
C GLU A 789 -44.43 2.05 15.79
N GLU A 790 -44.87 1.20 14.87
CA GLU A 790 -44.69 1.39 13.43
C GLU A 790 -45.65 2.43 12.86
N GLU A 791 -46.87 2.50 13.37
CA GLU A 791 -47.83 3.57 13.07
C GLU A 791 -47.28 4.93 13.50
N LEU A 792 -46.71 5.03 14.71
CA LEU A 792 -46.07 6.27 15.17
C LEU A 792 -44.87 6.65 14.31
N LEU A 793 -44.06 5.68 13.90
CA LEU A 793 -42.92 5.92 13.00
C LEU A 793 -43.40 6.45 11.63
N LEU A 794 -44.47 5.85 11.09
CA LEU A 794 -45.10 6.27 9.84
C LEU A 794 -45.64 7.70 9.94
N GLU A 795 -46.33 8.04 11.03
CA GLU A 795 -46.82 9.40 11.29
C GLU A 795 -45.69 10.42 11.36
N ASN A 796 -44.61 10.11 12.07
CA ASN A 796 -43.43 10.98 12.18
C ASN A 796 -42.75 11.20 10.81
N GLU A 797 -42.61 10.15 10.01
CA GLU A 797 -42.09 10.28 8.65
C GLU A 797 -43.01 11.12 7.76
N PHE A 798 -44.33 10.91 7.83
CA PHE A 798 -45.30 11.73 7.11
C PHE A 798 -45.19 13.21 7.50
N LEU A 799 -45.05 13.52 8.78
CA LEU A 799 -44.87 14.90 9.26
C LEU A 799 -43.58 15.52 8.73
N SER A 800 -42.45 14.81 8.85
CA SER A 800 -41.16 15.26 8.31
C SER A 800 -41.20 15.50 6.80
N ILE A 801 -41.92 14.66 6.06
CA ILE A 801 -42.12 14.79 4.62
C ILE A 801 -43.05 15.97 4.28
N MET A 802 -44.09 16.21 5.08
CA MET A 802 -44.99 17.34 4.89
C MET A 802 -44.28 18.67 5.15
N GLU A 803 -43.35 18.70 6.10
CA GLU A 803 -42.42 19.82 6.28
C GLU A 803 -41.56 20.00 5.03
N GLN A 804 -40.97 18.92 4.49
CA GLN A 804 -40.17 18.96 3.26
C GLN A 804 -40.95 19.29 1.98
N ARG A 805 -42.28 19.09 1.93
CA ARG A 805 -43.15 19.38 0.77
C ARG A 805 -43.74 20.79 0.78
N ASN A 806 -43.90 21.37 1.96
CA ASN A 806 -44.43 22.73 2.14
C ASN A 806 -43.33 23.81 2.14
N GLU A 807 -42.07 23.38 2.04
CA GLU A 807 -40.87 24.18 1.98
C GLU A 807 -40.21 24.01 0.61
#